data_AF-A0A7C3EL62-F1
#
_entry.id   AF-A0A7C3EL62-F1
#
_cell.length_a   1.000
_cell.length_b   1.000
_cell.length_c   1.000
_cell.angle_alpha   90.00
_cell.angle_beta   90.00
_cell.angle_gamma   90.00
#
_symmetry.space_group_name_H-M   'P 1'
#
loop_
_entity.id
_entity.type
_entity.pdbx_description
1 polymer ?
#
loop_
_entity_poly.entity_id
_entity_poly.type
_entity_poly.pdbx_seq_one_letter_code
_entity_poly.pdbx_strand_id
1 'polypeptide(L)'
;MATTRNYEAAYAAILPRVQKPGRYLGNEFGVVRKDPSAVRLRVALAFPDVYEIAQSHPGLQILYDLLNRREDVYAERVYAPWVDMEQALREHDLPLVSLETFTPLYEFDILGFTLQYELTYTNLLAMLSLGKIPLLASERDSTCPLVIAGGPCAFNPEPLAPFLDAVLLGDGEEAIHDICNVVVECKLAGANREQLLLALRHVPGIYVPAFFTPQYSAEGRFAGIVPTFADYTRVTKRVVRDLDSVPSRTTFVVPIVQVVHDRPSIEVMRGCVKGCRFCQAGYIYRPLRERHPQKVIDEAVRAATSTGQEELSLLSLSTGDYSCINPVLKELMDRFENSRVALSLPSTRVEALAANLLEQIRRVRKTGFTLAPEAGTQRLRDIIQKEYSEQELIDAASLIFSLGWRHLKLYFMLGLPGETEEDLLGIVELCARIRSVAPRGAAVIASVSNFVPKPHTPFQWVQQLSAEEVVARQNLLLREFSKKGLGFRYHDTRLSVLEGVFSRGGRHLSHTLQRAFELGCRFDGWSDQCRFDLWEQAFRETNIDVKQELRRRHLDEPLPWDHLHAGVTKQFLQRELARAFEGKLTPDCSVSRCTYCGACDFKTVRNIDYHLHGSKAAEHRGIRVAHWAAEVIAATDGQDLASWEPRGWKKVHRPEQIQNTPKEVVACAPTASTRERAVGKLPPATPPRILGTAEEWIEANGEGALQSSPPAPGGEACCRIRLTYVKKDRARFIGSVELTNIFYRALRRAELPIAFTQGHHPLPRVSFGPALPFGIESHCELADIYFTQVVDPTIVQTKLNQQLPLGLRVQYSELVELRGPSLGQAIAGFVYAVKLAPVLADRGIAFVEERLRNFRASEVFPIPKASGNGSGTVDARKIVSALDLTTDGVLTFAARMTAAGTIKLRQFLQALLCLTEDQVLVLEVCKVHTTLANPEPAGNEPQFEPLGSAERT
;
A
#
# COMPACT_ATOMS: atom_id res chain seq x y z
N MET A 1 -7.91 -32.71 22.63
CA MET A 1 -8.84 -32.87 21.48
C MET A 1 -9.47 -31.52 21.21
N ALA A 2 -9.01 -30.80 20.19
CA ALA A 2 -9.73 -29.62 19.71
C ALA A 2 -10.77 -30.09 18.67
N THR A 3 -12.00 -29.61 18.76
CA THR A 3 -12.92 -29.65 17.62
C THR A 3 -12.41 -28.65 16.59
N THR A 4 -12.03 -29.12 15.40
CA THR A 4 -11.45 -28.28 14.35
C THR A 4 -12.47 -27.25 13.87
N ARG A 5 -12.44 -26.05 14.46
CA ARG A 5 -13.33 -24.96 14.10
C ARG A 5 -13.05 -24.58 12.65
N ASN A 6 -14.04 -24.72 11.77
CA ASN A 6 -13.93 -24.27 10.39
C ASN A 6 -14.01 -22.73 10.35
N TYR A 7 -12.86 -22.08 10.53
CA TYR A 7 -12.76 -20.62 10.56
C TYR A 7 -13.13 -19.97 9.24
N GLU A 8 -12.94 -20.65 8.09
CA GLU A 8 -13.44 -20.16 6.79
C GLU A 8 -14.96 -20.06 6.76
N ALA A 9 -15.68 -21.08 7.26
CA ALA A 9 -17.14 -21.04 7.38
C ALA A 9 -17.60 -19.98 8.39
N ALA A 10 -16.90 -19.83 9.52
CA ALA A 10 -17.22 -18.81 10.54
C ALA A 10 -17.03 -17.38 10.00
N TYR A 11 -15.91 -17.11 9.33
CA TYR A 11 -15.68 -15.84 8.63
C TYR A 11 -16.76 -15.61 7.56
N ALA A 12 -17.07 -16.61 6.74
CA ALA A 12 -18.08 -16.49 5.68
C ALA A 12 -19.49 -16.14 6.19
N ALA A 13 -19.81 -16.39 7.46
CA ALA A 13 -21.05 -15.96 8.09
C ALA A 13 -21.07 -14.47 8.49
N ILE A 14 -19.91 -13.87 8.78
CA ILE A 14 -19.77 -12.44 9.12
C ILE A 14 -19.39 -11.54 7.94
N LEU A 15 -18.78 -12.08 6.87
CA LEU A 15 -18.47 -11.33 5.64
C LEU A 15 -19.67 -10.56 5.02
N PRO A 16 -20.94 -11.00 5.10
CA PRO A 16 -22.09 -10.20 4.66
C PRO A 16 -22.31 -8.87 5.41
N ARG A 17 -21.67 -8.67 6.57
CA ARG A 17 -21.90 -7.53 7.49
C ARG A 17 -20.84 -6.42 7.41
N VAL A 18 -19.72 -6.63 6.71
CA VAL A 18 -18.59 -5.67 6.65
C VAL A 18 -18.53 -4.95 5.29
N GLN A 19 -17.98 -3.73 5.26
CA GLN A 19 -18.06 -2.80 4.12
C GLN A 19 -17.25 -3.24 2.90
N LYS A 20 -16.10 -3.90 3.10
CA LYS A 20 -15.25 -4.43 2.01
C LYS A 20 -14.84 -5.89 2.26
N PRO A 21 -15.73 -6.87 2.10
CA PRO A 21 -15.43 -8.27 2.40
C PRO A 21 -14.35 -8.87 1.49
N GLY A 22 -14.15 -8.29 0.30
CA GLY A 22 -13.08 -8.66 -0.64
C GLY A 22 -11.65 -8.57 -0.07
N ARG A 23 -11.45 -7.82 1.03
CA ARG A 23 -10.18 -7.75 1.78
C ARG A 23 -9.76 -9.07 2.42
N TYR A 24 -10.71 -9.99 2.62
CA TYR A 24 -10.57 -11.12 3.55
C TYR A 24 -10.74 -12.49 2.88
N LEU A 25 -10.61 -12.59 1.55
CA LEU A 25 -10.97 -13.80 0.80
C LEU A 25 -9.80 -14.78 0.55
N GLY A 26 -8.58 -14.31 0.27
CA GLY A 26 -7.42 -15.20 0.09
C GLY A 26 -7.51 -16.20 -1.08
N ASN A 27 -8.41 -15.96 -2.03
CA ASN A 27 -8.60 -16.75 -3.25
C ASN A 27 -8.04 -16.03 -4.50
N GLU A 28 -7.15 -15.04 -4.32
CA GLU A 28 -6.60 -14.28 -5.44
C GLU A 28 -5.83 -15.15 -6.44
N PHE A 29 -5.75 -14.70 -7.69
CA PHE A 29 -4.91 -15.36 -8.68
C PHE A 29 -3.43 -15.18 -8.31
N GLY A 30 -2.62 -16.23 -8.49
CA GLY A 30 -1.20 -16.23 -8.13
C GLY A 30 -0.90 -16.52 -6.65
N VAL A 31 -1.92 -16.80 -5.82
CA VAL A 31 -1.73 -17.29 -4.43
C VAL A 31 -1.07 -18.68 -4.45
N VAL A 32 0.00 -18.84 -3.67
CA VAL A 32 0.61 -20.16 -3.45
C VAL A 32 -0.21 -20.94 -2.43
N ARG A 33 -0.42 -22.23 -2.70
CA ARG A 33 -1.03 -23.17 -1.74
C ARG A 33 -0.11 -24.38 -1.55
N LYS A 34 0.09 -24.76 -0.29
CA LYS A 34 0.81 -25.96 0.14
C LYS A 34 -0.03 -26.71 1.15
N ASP A 35 0.25 -28.00 1.32
CA ASP A 35 -0.25 -28.78 2.44
C ASP A 35 0.45 -28.31 3.74
N PRO A 36 -0.26 -27.78 4.76
CA PRO A 36 0.34 -27.36 6.02
C PRO A 36 1.02 -28.49 6.80
N SER A 37 0.68 -29.76 6.52
CA SER A 37 1.29 -30.94 7.16
C SER A 37 2.58 -31.41 6.48
N ALA A 38 2.84 -30.97 5.24
CA ALA A 38 4.04 -31.33 4.47
C ALA A 38 5.23 -30.38 4.71
N VAL A 39 4.99 -29.19 5.29
CA VAL A 39 6.03 -28.18 5.57
C VAL A 39 6.55 -28.28 7.01
N ARG A 40 7.79 -27.85 7.23
CA ARG A 40 8.42 -27.81 8.56
C ARG A 40 8.11 -26.53 9.33
N LEU A 41 7.87 -25.44 8.59
CA LEU A 41 7.73 -24.09 9.13
C LEU A 41 6.53 -23.37 8.48
N ARG A 42 5.68 -22.74 9.31
CA ARG A 42 4.60 -21.86 8.88
C ARG A 42 4.87 -20.43 9.27
N VAL A 43 4.83 -19.51 8.30
CA VAL A 43 5.13 -18.08 8.49
C VAL A 43 3.93 -17.22 8.11
N ALA A 44 3.40 -16.46 9.06
CA ALA A 44 2.41 -15.42 8.80
C ALA A 44 3.13 -14.09 8.53
N LEU A 45 3.07 -13.62 7.28
CA LEU A 45 3.59 -12.31 6.88
C LEU A 45 2.51 -11.25 7.15
N ALA A 46 2.75 -10.44 8.18
CA ALA A 46 1.82 -9.46 8.71
C ALA A 46 2.12 -8.04 8.23
N PHE A 47 1.08 -7.33 7.79
CA PHE A 47 1.12 -5.89 7.56
C PHE A 47 0.16 -5.19 8.53
N PRO A 48 0.62 -4.24 9.37
CA PRO A 48 -0.19 -3.57 10.40
C PRO A 48 -1.08 -2.46 9.83
N ASP A 49 -1.70 -2.69 8.67
CA ASP A 49 -2.65 -1.80 8.01
C ASP A 49 -3.54 -2.63 7.04
N VAL A 50 -4.48 -1.96 6.35
CA VAL A 50 -5.45 -2.61 5.47
C VAL A 50 -4.85 -3.24 4.20
N TYR A 51 -5.56 -4.24 3.68
CA TYR A 51 -5.28 -4.94 2.42
C TYR A 51 -4.82 -4.03 1.27
N GLU A 52 -5.53 -2.92 1.02
CA GLU A 52 -5.24 -2.01 -0.11
C GLU A 52 -3.84 -1.36 -0.05
N ILE A 53 -3.32 -1.11 1.15
CA ILE A 53 -1.97 -0.59 1.39
C ILE A 53 -0.98 -1.75 1.39
N ALA A 54 -1.31 -2.83 2.10
CA ALA A 54 -0.42 -3.98 2.30
C ALA A 54 -0.05 -4.72 1.00
N GLN A 55 -1.00 -4.97 0.09
CA GLN A 55 -0.72 -5.58 -1.22
C GLN A 55 0.21 -4.72 -2.06
N SER A 56 0.11 -3.39 -1.92
CA SER A 56 0.90 -2.41 -2.66
C SER A 56 2.37 -2.35 -2.20
N HIS A 57 2.72 -3.00 -1.08
CA HIS A 57 4.09 -2.99 -0.55
C HIS A 57 4.98 -4.09 -1.18
N PRO A 58 6.01 -3.73 -1.97
CA PRO A 58 6.80 -4.69 -2.73
C PRO A 58 7.65 -5.62 -1.85
N GLY A 59 8.14 -5.14 -0.70
CA GLY A 59 8.95 -5.96 0.21
C GLY A 59 8.16 -7.15 0.79
N LEU A 60 6.84 -6.98 1.00
CA LEU A 60 5.97 -8.08 1.44
C LEU A 60 5.84 -9.14 0.33
N GLN A 61 5.64 -8.70 -0.92
CA GLN A 61 5.52 -9.59 -2.08
C GLN A 61 6.83 -10.33 -2.38
N ILE A 62 8.00 -9.68 -2.18
CA ILE A 62 9.32 -10.31 -2.30
C ILE A 62 9.51 -11.39 -1.24
N LEU A 63 9.21 -11.10 0.03
CA LEU A 63 9.33 -12.10 1.10
C LEU A 63 8.34 -13.27 0.92
N TYR A 64 7.12 -13.01 0.46
CA TYR A 64 6.13 -14.05 0.14
C TYR A 64 6.59 -14.99 -0.98
N ASP A 65 7.15 -14.45 -2.07
CA ASP A 65 7.72 -15.23 -3.17
C ASP A 65 8.96 -16.03 -2.71
N LEU A 66 9.93 -15.40 -2.03
CA LEU A 66 11.16 -16.06 -1.57
C LEU A 66 10.88 -17.19 -0.56
N LEU A 67 9.99 -16.98 0.40
CA LEU A 67 9.62 -18.02 1.36
C LEU A 67 8.87 -19.16 0.67
N ASN A 68 7.92 -18.86 -0.21
CA ASN A 68 7.12 -19.91 -0.85
C ASN A 68 7.87 -20.71 -1.93
N ARG A 69 9.06 -20.28 -2.39
CA ARG A 69 9.97 -21.13 -3.17
C ARG A 69 10.59 -22.28 -2.36
N ARG A 70 10.71 -22.17 -1.04
CA ARG A 70 11.26 -23.23 -0.19
C ARG A 70 10.26 -24.36 -0.02
N GLU A 71 10.65 -25.60 -0.26
CA GLU A 71 9.77 -26.76 -0.05
C GLU A 71 9.39 -26.94 1.43
N ASP A 72 10.27 -26.59 2.36
CA ASP A 72 10.09 -26.77 3.81
C ASP A 72 9.31 -25.65 4.53
N VAL A 73 8.95 -24.56 3.83
CA VAL A 73 8.26 -23.39 4.43
C VAL A 73 6.97 -23.06 3.67
N TYR A 74 5.88 -22.79 4.39
CA TYR A 74 4.68 -22.16 3.83
C TYR A 74 4.52 -20.75 4.41
N ALA A 75 4.50 -19.74 3.54
CA ALA A 75 4.25 -18.35 3.94
C ALA A 75 2.85 -17.90 3.49
N GLU A 76 2.10 -17.35 4.44
CA GLU A 76 0.72 -16.89 4.28
C GLU A 76 0.63 -15.40 4.65
N ARG A 77 -0.42 -14.70 4.20
CA ARG A 77 -0.58 -13.25 4.36
C ARG A 77 -1.66 -12.93 5.39
N VAL A 78 -1.41 -11.93 6.23
CA VAL A 78 -2.40 -11.38 7.16
C VAL A 78 -2.28 -9.86 7.28
N TYR A 79 -3.42 -9.18 7.44
CA TYR A 79 -3.53 -7.72 7.44
C TYR A 79 -4.34 -7.25 8.65
N ALA A 80 -4.21 -5.98 9.03
CA ALA A 80 -5.05 -5.40 10.06
C ALA A 80 -6.52 -5.40 9.57
N PRO A 81 -7.45 -6.06 10.26
CA PRO A 81 -8.87 -5.99 9.92
C PRO A 81 -9.35 -4.56 10.16
N TRP A 82 -10.13 -4.02 9.21
CA TRP A 82 -10.74 -2.70 9.38
C TRP A 82 -11.74 -2.71 10.55
N VAL A 83 -12.08 -1.54 11.09
CA VAL A 83 -12.80 -1.42 12.37
C VAL A 83 -14.13 -2.19 12.44
N ASP A 84 -14.84 -2.34 11.31
CA ASP A 84 -16.05 -3.14 11.19
C ASP A 84 -15.80 -4.65 11.32
N MET A 85 -14.68 -5.14 10.78
CA MET A 85 -14.22 -6.51 10.89
C MET A 85 -13.53 -6.78 12.24
N GLU A 86 -12.79 -5.83 12.83
CA GLU A 86 -12.30 -5.96 14.21
C GLU A 86 -13.49 -6.13 15.18
N GLN A 87 -14.54 -5.31 15.04
CA GLN A 87 -15.77 -5.44 15.82
C GLN A 87 -16.43 -6.82 15.61
N ALA A 88 -16.67 -7.23 14.37
CA ALA A 88 -17.31 -8.52 14.07
C ALA A 88 -16.50 -9.73 14.59
N LEU A 89 -15.17 -9.68 14.56
CA LEU A 89 -14.32 -10.74 15.13
C LEU A 89 -14.40 -10.78 16.67
N ARG A 90 -14.44 -9.62 17.34
CA ARG A 90 -14.58 -9.53 18.81
C ARG A 90 -15.97 -9.97 19.29
N GLU A 91 -17.04 -9.59 18.59
CA GLU A 91 -18.42 -9.98 18.90
C GLU A 91 -18.66 -11.49 18.79
N HIS A 92 -17.97 -12.18 17.89
CA HIS A 92 -18.15 -13.62 17.62
C HIS A 92 -17.06 -14.52 18.26
N ASP A 93 -16.17 -13.94 19.07
CA ASP A 93 -14.95 -14.59 19.62
C ASP A 93 -14.15 -15.38 18.56
N LEU A 94 -13.95 -14.76 17.39
CA LEU A 94 -13.13 -15.32 16.32
C LEU A 94 -11.71 -14.75 16.40
N PRO A 95 -10.67 -15.61 16.27
CA PRO A 95 -9.30 -15.14 16.17
C PRO A 95 -9.07 -14.48 14.80
N LEU A 96 -8.05 -13.64 14.72
CA LEU A 96 -7.49 -13.22 13.42
C LEU A 96 -6.80 -14.41 12.75
N VAL A 97 -7.03 -14.58 11.45
CA VAL A 97 -6.53 -15.70 10.64
C VAL A 97 -5.77 -15.25 9.39
N SER A 98 -4.99 -16.15 8.80
CA SER A 98 -4.36 -15.97 7.49
C SER A 98 -5.37 -16.02 6.33
N LEU A 99 -5.07 -15.33 5.23
CA LEU A 99 -5.94 -15.30 4.04
C LEU A 99 -5.99 -16.66 3.31
N GLU A 100 -4.84 -17.30 3.10
CA GLU A 100 -4.72 -18.51 2.32
C GLU A 100 -5.58 -19.66 2.91
N THR A 101 -5.32 -20.03 4.16
CA THR A 101 -5.89 -21.22 4.81
C THR A 101 -6.91 -20.94 5.92
N PHE A 102 -7.13 -19.68 6.29
CA PHE A 102 -7.94 -19.32 7.48
C PHE A 102 -7.40 -19.94 8.78
N THR A 103 -6.08 -20.10 8.88
CA THR A 103 -5.39 -20.56 10.11
C THR A 103 -5.25 -19.39 11.10
N PRO A 104 -5.61 -19.57 12.39
CA PRO A 104 -5.39 -18.57 13.45
C PRO A 104 -3.92 -18.22 13.65
N LEU A 105 -3.61 -16.96 13.98
CA LEU A 105 -2.21 -16.51 14.10
C LEU A 105 -1.41 -17.19 15.22
N TYR A 106 -2.06 -17.74 16.25
CA TYR A 106 -1.41 -18.53 17.29
C TYR A 106 -0.93 -19.92 16.84
N GLU A 107 -1.30 -20.40 15.63
CA GLU A 107 -0.91 -21.71 15.09
C GLU A 107 0.29 -21.64 14.11
N PHE A 108 0.93 -20.48 13.98
CA PHE A 108 2.12 -20.26 13.15
C PHE A 108 3.42 -20.37 13.96
N ASP A 109 4.52 -20.74 13.30
CA ASP A 109 5.85 -20.75 13.93
C ASP A 109 6.43 -19.33 14.02
N ILE A 110 6.17 -18.48 13.01
CA ILE A 110 6.67 -17.11 12.92
C ILE A 110 5.54 -16.17 12.50
N LEU A 111 5.42 -15.04 13.20
CA LEU A 111 4.58 -13.90 12.81
C LEU A 111 5.49 -12.71 12.49
N GLY A 112 5.66 -12.43 11.20
CA GLY A 112 6.62 -11.44 10.68
C GLY A 112 5.94 -10.14 10.27
N PHE A 113 6.06 -9.08 11.08
CA PHE A 113 5.53 -7.75 10.81
C PHE A 113 6.48 -6.90 9.93
N THR A 114 5.91 -6.10 9.02
CA THR A 114 6.64 -5.02 8.34
C THR A 114 6.17 -3.64 8.80
N LEU A 115 7.08 -2.86 9.39
CA LEU A 115 6.83 -1.59 10.05
C LEU A 115 7.28 -0.43 9.17
N GLN A 116 6.33 0.24 8.52
CA GLN A 116 6.59 1.28 7.53
C GLN A 116 6.62 2.69 8.12
N TYR A 117 5.74 2.97 9.08
CA TYR A 117 5.64 4.24 9.81
C TYR A 117 4.96 4.03 11.18
N GLU A 118 5.18 4.96 12.10
CA GLU A 118 4.92 4.77 13.54
C GLU A 118 3.43 4.72 13.91
N LEU A 119 2.54 5.30 13.11
CA LEU A 119 1.09 5.33 13.35
C LEU A 119 0.38 3.99 13.03
N THR A 120 1.16 2.93 12.80
CA THR A 120 0.68 1.54 12.65
C THR A 120 0.92 0.70 13.92
N TYR A 121 1.56 1.26 14.95
CA TYR A 121 1.99 0.50 16.13
C TYR A 121 0.80 -0.04 16.96
N THR A 122 -0.32 0.68 17.02
CA THR A 122 -1.57 0.21 17.66
C THR A 122 -2.23 -0.93 16.89
N ASN A 123 -2.13 -0.94 15.55
CA ASN A 123 -2.62 -2.02 14.71
C ASN A 123 -1.82 -3.32 14.92
N LEU A 124 -0.51 -3.24 15.20
CA LEU A 124 0.29 -4.40 15.58
C LEU A 124 -0.25 -5.04 16.87
N LEU A 125 -0.53 -4.24 17.91
CA LEU A 125 -1.13 -4.73 19.15
C LEU A 125 -2.55 -5.29 18.92
N ALA A 126 -3.32 -4.70 18.00
CA ALA A 126 -4.63 -5.23 17.60
C ALA A 126 -4.51 -6.61 16.91
N MET A 127 -3.54 -6.80 16.02
CA MET A 127 -3.30 -8.07 15.35
C MET A 127 -2.81 -9.15 16.31
N LEU A 128 -1.99 -8.82 17.32
CA LEU A 128 -1.62 -9.75 18.40
C LEU A 128 -2.85 -10.13 19.26
N SER A 129 -3.61 -9.13 19.71
CA SER A 129 -4.82 -9.30 20.54
C SER A 129 -5.88 -10.17 19.85
N LEU A 130 -6.20 -9.88 18.58
CA LEU A 130 -7.13 -10.68 17.79
C LEU A 130 -6.53 -12.03 17.42
N GLY A 131 -5.23 -12.11 17.17
CA GLY A 131 -4.49 -13.35 16.94
C GLY A 131 -4.37 -14.26 18.18
N LYS A 132 -4.88 -13.83 19.35
CA LYS A 132 -4.78 -14.50 20.67
C LYS A 132 -3.34 -14.74 21.14
N ILE A 133 -2.41 -13.89 20.73
CA ILE A 133 -0.98 -13.94 21.10
C ILE A 133 -0.74 -12.93 22.24
N PRO A 134 0.00 -13.28 23.31
CA PRO A 134 0.35 -12.34 24.38
C PRO A 134 1.03 -11.08 23.85
N LEU A 135 0.64 -9.92 24.40
CA LEU A 135 1.15 -8.63 23.91
C LEU A 135 2.64 -8.48 24.22
N LEU A 136 3.08 -8.81 25.43
CA LEU A 136 4.48 -8.72 25.82
C LEU A 136 5.25 -9.97 25.39
N ALA A 137 6.45 -9.80 24.85
CA ALA A 137 7.34 -10.92 24.49
C ALA A 137 7.76 -11.74 25.72
N SER A 138 7.81 -11.12 26.90
CA SER A 138 8.06 -11.79 28.19
C SER A 138 6.94 -12.72 28.66
N GLU A 139 5.75 -12.65 28.02
CA GLU A 139 4.61 -13.52 28.30
C GLU A 139 4.50 -14.70 27.32
N ARG A 140 5.45 -14.82 26.36
CA ARG A 140 5.43 -15.85 25.30
C ARG A 140 6.37 -17.00 25.63
N ASP A 141 5.84 -18.21 25.59
CA ASP A 141 6.58 -19.46 25.74
C ASP A 141 6.97 -20.07 24.37
N SER A 142 7.21 -21.38 24.31
CA SER A 142 7.47 -22.11 23.07
C SER A 142 6.20 -22.56 22.32
N THR A 143 4.99 -22.28 22.83
CA THR A 143 3.72 -22.56 22.14
C THR A 143 3.23 -21.38 21.30
N CYS A 144 3.65 -20.16 21.64
CA CYS A 144 3.39 -18.96 20.85
C CYS A 144 4.28 -18.89 19.60
N PRO A 145 3.88 -18.17 18.53
CA PRO A 145 4.78 -17.82 17.42
C PRO A 145 6.00 -16.99 17.87
N LEU A 146 7.06 -16.99 17.06
CA LEU A 146 8.11 -15.98 17.10
C LEU A 146 7.60 -14.69 16.46
N VAL A 147 7.40 -13.61 17.24
CA VAL A 147 6.96 -12.32 16.70
C VAL A 147 8.18 -11.48 16.32
N ILE A 148 8.46 -11.41 15.02
CA ILE A 148 9.58 -10.66 14.45
C ILE A 148 9.08 -9.45 13.67
N ALA A 149 9.84 -8.35 13.67
CA ALA A 149 9.54 -7.17 12.85
C ALA A 149 10.69 -6.77 11.93
N GLY A 150 10.41 -5.99 10.89
CA GLY A 150 11.42 -5.37 10.01
C GLY A 150 10.86 -4.18 9.23
N GLY A 151 11.68 -3.55 8.38
CA GLY A 151 11.29 -2.35 7.60
C GLY A 151 11.83 -1.02 8.18
N PRO A 152 11.43 0.14 7.64
CA PRO A 152 11.97 1.45 8.03
C PRO A 152 11.96 1.77 9.53
N CYS A 153 10.91 1.38 10.26
CA CYS A 153 10.84 1.63 11.72
C CYS A 153 11.74 0.71 12.55
N ALA A 154 12.32 -0.36 11.98
CA ALA A 154 13.33 -1.18 12.67
C ALA A 154 14.58 -0.38 13.08
N PHE A 155 14.76 0.83 12.53
CA PHE A 155 15.83 1.77 12.86
C PHE A 155 15.53 2.68 14.08
N ASN A 156 14.34 2.59 14.69
CA ASN A 156 14.13 2.83 16.13
C ASN A 156 12.94 1.99 16.63
N PRO A 157 13.17 0.74 17.04
CA PRO A 157 12.13 -0.17 17.48
C PRO A 157 11.83 -0.03 18.98
N GLU A 158 12.51 0.85 19.73
CA GLU A 158 12.43 0.85 21.21
C GLU A 158 11.02 1.03 21.78
N PRO A 159 10.14 1.90 21.25
CA PRO A 159 8.75 1.96 21.73
C PRO A 159 7.94 0.67 21.50
N LEU A 160 8.39 -0.19 20.57
CA LEU A 160 7.81 -1.51 20.32
C LEU A 160 8.59 -2.67 20.99
N ALA A 161 9.77 -2.42 21.55
CA ALA A 161 10.70 -3.45 22.02
C ALA A 161 10.07 -4.50 22.98
N PRO A 162 9.18 -4.15 23.93
CA PRO A 162 8.57 -5.14 24.82
C PRO A 162 7.57 -6.08 24.13
N PHE A 163 7.09 -5.75 22.92
CA PHE A 163 6.09 -6.55 22.20
C PHE A 163 6.71 -7.45 21.11
N LEU A 164 8.02 -7.35 20.88
CA LEU A 164 8.74 -8.02 19.79
C LEU A 164 9.81 -8.97 20.34
N ASP A 165 9.83 -10.20 19.84
CA ASP A 165 10.85 -11.19 20.18
C ASP A 165 12.19 -10.87 19.49
N ALA A 166 12.11 -10.43 18.23
CA ALA A 166 13.27 -10.04 17.42
C ALA A 166 12.89 -8.93 16.43
N VAL A 167 13.90 -8.21 15.94
CA VAL A 167 13.76 -7.18 14.90
C VAL A 167 14.89 -7.33 13.88
N LEU A 168 14.55 -7.43 12.60
CA LEU A 168 15.50 -7.42 11.50
C LEU A 168 15.79 -5.99 11.03
N LEU A 169 17.04 -5.58 11.18
CA LEU A 169 17.58 -4.31 10.73
C LEU A 169 18.14 -4.46 9.30
N GLY A 170 17.56 -3.79 8.30
CA GLY A 170 18.09 -3.75 6.93
C GLY A 170 17.36 -4.64 5.92
N ASP A 171 18.11 -5.18 4.95
CA ASP A 171 17.57 -5.96 3.84
C ASP A 171 17.17 -7.39 4.27
N GLY A 172 16.05 -7.89 3.75
CA GLY A 172 15.40 -9.11 4.27
C GLY A 172 15.57 -10.36 3.42
N GLU A 173 15.97 -10.21 2.16
CA GLU A 173 15.91 -11.27 1.14
C GLU A 173 16.86 -12.43 1.41
N GLU A 174 18.04 -12.17 1.98
CA GLU A 174 18.92 -13.22 2.49
C GLU A 174 18.53 -13.63 3.92
N ALA A 175 18.34 -12.65 4.81
CA ALA A 175 18.18 -12.89 6.24
C ALA A 175 16.93 -13.72 6.58
N ILE A 176 15.86 -13.65 5.79
CA ILE A 176 14.66 -14.47 6.02
C ILE A 176 14.97 -15.97 5.90
N HIS A 177 15.92 -16.37 5.05
CA HIS A 177 16.35 -17.76 4.94
C HIS A 177 17.22 -18.19 6.13
N ASP A 178 18.12 -17.32 6.59
CA ASP A 178 18.92 -17.55 7.81
C ASP A 178 18.00 -17.74 9.05
N ILE A 179 17.00 -16.87 9.20
CA ILE A 179 15.99 -16.94 10.27
C ILE A 179 15.18 -18.24 10.20
N CYS A 180 14.70 -18.63 9.01
CA CYS A 180 13.97 -19.89 8.84
C CYS A 180 14.79 -21.11 9.21
N ASN A 181 16.08 -21.14 8.85
CA ASN A 181 16.98 -22.24 9.20
C ASN A 181 17.14 -22.35 10.72
N VAL A 182 17.45 -21.24 11.42
CA VAL A 182 17.59 -21.22 12.88
C VAL A 182 16.31 -21.66 13.59
N VAL A 183 15.13 -21.21 13.15
CA VAL A 183 13.86 -21.63 13.76
C VAL A 183 13.57 -23.12 13.51
N VAL A 184 13.85 -23.65 12.31
CA VAL A 184 13.70 -25.09 12.02
C VAL A 184 14.67 -25.94 12.84
N GLU A 185 15.93 -25.52 12.96
CA GLU A 185 16.95 -26.20 13.78
C GLU A 185 16.56 -26.22 15.26
N CYS A 186 16.13 -25.09 15.82
CA CYS A 186 15.65 -24.99 17.20
C CYS A 186 14.39 -25.85 17.43
N LYS A 187 13.43 -25.83 16.50
CA LYS A 187 12.20 -26.64 16.56
C LYS A 187 12.49 -28.15 16.52
N LEU A 188 13.45 -28.59 15.70
CA LEU A 188 13.90 -29.99 15.64
C LEU A 188 14.70 -30.41 16.89
N ALA A 189 15.42 -29.48 17.51
CA ALA A 189 16.15 -29.71 18.77
C ALA A 189 15.27 -29.68 20.03
N GLY A 190 13.98 -29.31 19.91
CA GLY A 190 13.09 -29.10 21.06
C GLY A 190 13.46 -27.90 21.93
N ALA A 191 14.14 -26.90 21.34
CA ALA A 191 14.68 -25.76 22.07
C ALA A 191 13.57 -24.80 22.56
N ASN A 192 13.81 -24.18 23.72
CA ASN A 192 12.89 -23.21 24.31
C ASN A 192 13.04 -21.79 23.69
N ARG A 193 12.16 -20.86 24.09
CA ARG A 193 12.16 -19.45 23.63
C ARG A 193 13.52 -18.77 23.83
N GLU A 194 14.15 -18.95 24.99
CA GLU A 194 15.44 -18.34 25.32
C GLU A 194 16.57 -18.88 24.41
N GLN A 195 16.64 -20.19 24.20
CA GLN A 195 17.59 -20.85 23.32
C GLN A 195 17.44 -20.40 21.86
N LEU A 196 16.19 -20.24 21.39
CA LEU A 196 15.92 -19.69 20.07
C LEU A 196 16.41 -18.24 19.94
N LEU A 197 16.16 -17.38 20.94
CA LEU A 197 16.65 -16.01 20.94
C LEU A 197 18.19 -15.94 21.01
N LEU A 198 18.83 -16.83 21.79
CA LEU A 198 20.28 -16.98 21.85
C LEU A 198 20.90 -17.43 20.53
N ALA A 199 20.21 -18.24 19.73
CA ALA A 199 20.63 -18.59 18.38
C ALA A 199 20.43 -17.42 17.40
N LEU A 200 19.26 -16.77 17.44
CA LEU A 200 18.91 -15.65 16.55
C LEU A 200 19.84 -14.44 16.68
N ARG A 201 20.43 -14.17 17.86
CA ARG A 201 21.42 -13.09 18.05
C ARG A 201 22.65 -13.21 17.14
N HIS A 202 22.94 -14.41 16.63
CA HIS A 202 24.06 -14.66 15.72
C HIS A 202 23.70 -14.47 14.23
N VAL A 203 22.42 -14.26 13.89
CA VAL A 203 21.99 -13.95 12.51
C VAL A 203 22.30 -12.48 12.19
N PRO A 204 23.13 -12.17 11.16
CA PRO A 204 23.53 -10.80 10.85
C PRO A 204 22.34 -9.90 10.50
N GLY A 205 22.13 -8.86 11.30
CA GLY A 205 21.02 -7.91 11.19
C GLY A 205 19.92 -8.09 12.24
N ILE A 206 19.91 -9.17 13.03
CA ILE A 206 18.92 -9.37 14.10
C ILE A 206 19.29 -8.55 15.34
N TYR A 207 18.29 -7.84 15.86
CA TYR A 207 18.20 -7.23 17.17
C TYR A 207 17.22 -8.02 18.06
N VAL A 208 17.68 -8.52 19.20
CA VAL A 208 16.84 -9.18 20.22
C VAL A 208 16.62 -8.21 21.39
N PRO A 209 15.43 -7.60 21.55
CA PRO A 209 15.24 -6.51 22.53
C PRO A 209 15.43 -6.92 24.00
N ALA A 210 15.24 -8.21 24.31
CA ALA A 210 15.46 -8.77 25.64
C ALA A 210 16.94 -8.73 26.09
N PHE A 211 17.89 -8.67 25.16
CA PHE A 211 19.33 -8.68 25.45
C PHE A 211 19.94 -7.26 25.58
N PHE A 212 19.09 -6.24 25.69
CA PHE A 212 19.48 -4.84 25.79
C PHE A 212 18.58 -4.12 26.80
N THR A 213 19.16 -3.63 27.89
CA THR A 213 18.45 -2.97 28.99
C THR A 213 18.65 -1.45 28.93
N PRO A 214 17.59 -0.63 28.78
CA PRO A 214 17.71 0.82 28.84
C PRO A 214 17.99 1.29 30.27
N GLN A 215 18.84 2.31 30.40
CA GLN A 215 19.16 2.98 31.67
C GLN A 215 18.69 4.43 31.65
N TYR A 216 18.27 4.91 32.83
CA TYR A 216 17.75 6.26 33.05
C TYR A 216 18.40 6.86 34.29
N SER A 217 18.57 8.19 34.34
CA SER A 217 19.05 8.91 35.52
C SER A 217 17.97 9.01 36.61
N ALA A 218 18.35 9.49 37.80
CA ALA A 218 17.40 9.76 38.89
C ALA A 218 16.33 10.81 38.50
N GLU A 219 16.64 11.67 37.52
CA GLU A 219 15.69 12.64 36.92
C GLU A 219 14.89 12.07 35.74
N GLY A 220 14.89 10.75 35.53
CA GLY A 220 14.16 10.07 34.46
C GLY A 220 14.73 10.28 33.05
N ARG A 221 15.91 10.88 32.89
CA ARG A 221 16.51 11.12 31.58
C ARG A 221 17.20 9.86 31.08
N PHE A 222 16.98 9.48 29.82
CA PHE A 222 17.66 8.35 29.19
C PHE A 222 19.19 8.53 29.23
N ALA A 223 19.89 7.54 29.79
CA ALA A 223 21.34 7.54 30.00
C ALA A 223 22.09 6.61 29.04
N GLY A 224 21.38 5.69 28.36
CA GLY A 224 21.95 4.74 27.41
C GLY A 224 21.23 3.39 27.43
N ILE A 225 21.78 2.44 26.69
CA ILE A 225 21.34 1.04 26.69
C ILE A 225 22.56 0.16 26.99
N VAL A 226 22.40 -0.79 27.91
CA VAL A 226 23.43 -1.76 28.29
C VAL A 226 23.09 -3.13 27.67
N PRO A 227 23.99 -3.72 26.86
CA PRO A 227 23.82 -5.07 26.33
C PRO A 227 24.10 -6.13 27.39
N THR A 228 23.36 -7.23 27.37
CA THR A 228 23.55 -8.39 28.27
C THR A 228 24.83 -9.17 27.94
N PHE A 229 25.31 -9.11 26.69
CA PHE A 229 26.41 -9.94 26.20
C PHE A 229 27.54 -9.13 25.57
N ALA A 230 28.78 -9.46 25.92
CA ALA A 230 29.98 -8.75 25.47
C ALA A 230 30.31 -8.96 23.98
N ASP A 231 29.83 -10.05 23.36
CA ASP A 231 29.95 -10.33 21.93
C ASP A 231 28.86 -9.68 21.08
N TYR A 232 27.79 -9.17 21.71
CA TYR A 232 26.57 -8.70 21.05
C TYR A 232 26.16 -7.31 21.57
N THR A 233 27.07 -6.35 21.43
CA THR A 233 26.94 -4.99 22.01
C THR A 233 26.32 -3.95 21.08
N ARG A 234 26.31 -4.20 19.76
CA ARG A 234 25.73 -3.30 18.74
C ARG A 234 25.32 -4.06 17.49
N VAL A 235 24.07 -3.90 17.06
CA VAL A 235 23.53 -4.56 15.87
C VAL A 235 23.80 -3.72 14.62
N THR A 236 24.41 -4.30 13.59
CA THR A 236 24.58 -3.63 12.29
C THR A 236 23.64 -4.24 11.27
N LYS A 237 23.03 -3.40 10.42
CA LYS A 237 22.02 -3.83 9.45
C LYS A 237 22.53 -4.90 8.48
N ARG A 238 21.66 -5.82 8.05
CA ARG A 238 21.90 -6.68 6.88
C ARG A 238 21.89 -5.83 5.61
N VAL A 239 22.78 -6.14 4.68
CA VAL A 239 22.87 -5.49 3.37
C VAL A 239 22.99 -6.57 2.30
N VAL A 240 21.99 -6.67 1.42
CA VAL A 240 22.08 -7.42 0.17
C VAL A 240 23.13 -6.72 -0.70
N ARG A 241 24.29 -7.35 -0.88
CA ARG A 241 25.47 -6.69 -1.48
C ARG A 241 25.25 -6.25 -2.92
N ASP A 242 24.63 -7.15 -3.69
CA ASP A 242 24.22 -6.97 -5.07
C ASP A 242 22.73 -7.34 -5.15
N LEU A 243 21.89 -6.44 -5.65
CA LEU A 243 20.45 -6.72 -5.78
C LEU A 243 20.20 -7.84 -6.78
N ASP A 244 21.08 -8.01 -7.76
CA ASP A 244 20.96 -8.99 -8.83
C ASP A 244 21.35 -10.42 -8.41
N SER A 245 21.87 -10.62 -7.19
CA SER A 245 21.99 -11.95 -6.59
C SER A 245 20.66 -12.47 -6.04
N VAL A 246 19.70 -11.57 -5.73
CA VAL A 246 18.33 -11.96 -5.36
C VAL A 246 17.58 -12.42 -6.61
N PRO A 247 16.99 -13.62 -6.64
CA PRO A 247 16.22 -14.09 -7.79
C PRO A 247 15.01 -13.18 -8.09
N SER A 248 14.87 -12.76 -9.35
CA SER A 248 13.65 -12.08 -9.82
C SER A 248 12.39 -12.90 -9.52
N ARG A 249 11.32 -12.23 -9.10
CA ARG A 249 10.06 -12.85 -8.66
C ARG A 249 9.43 -13.74 -9.74
N THR A 250 8.84 -14.83 -9.28
CA THR A 250 8.10 -15.79 -10.11
C THR A 250 6.61 -15.81 -9.77
N THR A 251 6.28 -15.60 -8.50
CA THR A 251 4.92 -15.50 -7.97
C THR A 251 4.49 -14.04 -7.89
N PHE A 252 3.34 -13.73 -8.51
CA PHE A 252 2.72 -12.41 -8.45
C PHE A 252 1.25 -12.60 -8.06
N VAL A 253 0.88 -12.26 -6.82
CA VAL A 253 -0.51 -12.29 -6.40
C VAL A 253 -1.24 -11.09 -7.00
N VAL A 254 -2.35 -11.33 -7.69
CA VAL A 254 -3.15 -10.30 -8.39
C VAL A 254 -4.35 -9.92 -7.52
N PRO A 255 -4.39 -8.71 -6.93
CA PRO A 255 -5.44 -8.34 -5.97
C PRO A 255 -6.86 -8.41 -6.53
N ILE A 256 -7.81 -8.82 -5.68
CA ILE A 256 -9.25 -8.86 -6.01
C ILE A 256 -9.87 -7.47 -5.89
N VAL A 257 -9.61 -6.80 -4.77
CA VAL A 257 -10.03 -5.40 -4.52
C VAL A 257 -8.99 -4.46 -5.15
N GLN A 258 -9.42 -3.29 -5.64
CA GLN A 258 -8.50 -2.26 -6.11
C GLN A 258 -7.59 -1.78 -4.96
N VAL A 259 -6.28 -1.77 -5.20
CA VAL A 259 -5.23 -1.42 -4.21
C VAL A 259 -4.59 -0.06 -4.54
N VAL A 260 -3.81 0.51 -3.62
CA VAL A 260 -3.20 1.85 -3.79
C VAL A 260 -2.23 1.92 -4.98
N HIS A 261 -1.47 0.85 -5.22
CA HIS A 261 -0.66 0.67 -6.42
C HIS A 261 -1.17 -0.56 -7.20
N ASP A 262 -2.23 -0.42 -7.99
CA ASP A 262 -2.85 -1.52 -8.74
C ASP A 262 -2.08 -1.91 -10.02
N ARG A 263 -0.77 -2.15 -9.84
CA ARG A 263 0.23 -2.43 -10.87
C ARG A 263 1.42 -3.17 -10.26
N PRO A 264 2.12 -4.07 -10.98
CA PRO A 264 3.37 -4.62 -10.49
C PRO A 264 4.44 -3.53 -10.42
N SER A 265 5.27 -3.58 -9.38
CA SER A 265 6.36 -2.63 -9.14
C SER A 265 7.70 -3.34 -9.18
N ILE A 266 8.57 -2.95 -10.13
CA ILE A 266 9.90 -3.53 -10.35
C ILE A 266 10.94 -2.60 -9.73
N GLU A 267 11.68 -3.09 -8.74
CA GLU A 267 12.75 -2.31 -8.10
C GLU A 267 13.94 -2.15 -9.06
N VAL A 268 14.30 -0.92 -9.45
CA VAL A 268 15.44 -0.67 -10.34
C VAL A 268 16.74 -0.34 -9.59
N MET A 269 16.63 0.20 -8.37
CA MET A 269 17.78 0.46 -7.49
C MET A 269 17.34 0.63 -6.02
N ARG A 270 18.24 0.34 -5.09
CA ARG A 270 18.08 0.56 -3.64
C ARG A 270 19.15 1.52 -3.11
N GLY A 271 18.77 2.38 -2.16
CA GLY A 271 19.64 3.44 -1.64
C GLY A 271 19.57 4.75 -2.45
N CYS A 272 20.18 5.81 -1.93
CA CYS A 272 20.26 7.11 -2.60
C CYS A 272 21.54 7.87 -2.18
N VAL A 273 22.29 8.34 -3.17
CA VAL A 273 23.56 9.06 -2.99
C VAL A 273 23.35 10.54 -2.61
N LYS A 274 22.33 11.18 -3.18
CA LYS A 274 21.98 12.61 -3.05
C LYS A 274 21.88 13.13 -1.60
N GLY A 275 21.42 12.28 -0.67
CA GLY A 275 21.60 12.51 0.77
C GLY A 275 20.83 13.69 1.38
N CYS A 276 19.57 13.90 0.98
CA CYS A 276 18.68 14.91 1.57
C CYS A 276 18.61 14.77 3.10
N ARG A 277 18.90 15.82 3.87
CA ARG A 277 19.26 15.73 5.30
C ARG A 277 18.10 15.38 6.26
N PHE A 278 16.87 15.43 5.78
CA PHE A 278 15.66 14.96 6.47
C PHE A 278 15.30 13.50 6.12
N CYS A 279 15.81 12.96 5.03
CA CYS A 279 15.29 11.73 4.43
C CYS A 279 15.96 10.48 5.04
N GLN A 280 15.30 9.85 6.00
CA GLN A 280 15.76 8.61 6.64
C GLN A 280 16.15 7.53 5.62
N ALA A 281 15.29 7.26 4.63
CA ALA A 281 15.53 6.32 3.53
C ALA A 281 16.84 6.60 2.78
N GLY A 282 17.20 7.88 2.61
CA GLY A 282 18.45 8.33 1.99
C GLY A 282 19.72 7.95 2.76
N TYR A 283 19.61 7.55 4.03
CA TYR A 283 20.71 7.04 4.87
C TYR A 283 20.60 5.54 5.16
N ILE A 284 19.42 5.06 5.60
CA ILE A 284 19.27 3.65 6.04
C ILE A 284 19.44 2.63 4.90
N TYR A 285 19.19 3.01 3.63
CA TYR A 285 19.33 2.10 2.49
C TYR A 285 20.70 2.16 1.78
N ARG A 286 21.64 3.01 2.21
CA ARG A 286 23.00 3.09 1.61
C ARG A 286 23.80 1.78 1.76
N PRO A 287 24.66 1.39 0.81
CA PRO A 287 25.08 2.11 -0.41
C PRO A 287 24.03 2.07 -1.53
N LEU A 288 24.27 2.83 -2.61
CA LEU A 288 23.48 2.75 -3.84
C LEU A 288 23.77 1.44 -4.56
N ARG A 289 22.73 0.68 -4.88
CA ARG A 289 22.81 -0.57 -5.63
C ARG A 289 21.77 -0.55 -6.72
N GLU A 290 22.20 -0.43 -7.97
CA GLU A 290 21.35 -0.58 -9.15
C GLU A 290 21.13 -2.06 -9.50
N ARG A 291 20.07 -2.38 -10.25
CA ARG A 291 19.91 -3.66 -10.96
C ARG A 291 20.36 -3.54 -12.40
N HIS A 292 20.84 -4.65 -12.97
CA HIS A 292 21.25 -4.75 -14.35
C HIS A 292 20.04 -4.48 -15.28
N PRO A 293 20.18 -3.61 -16.30
CA PRO A 293 19.05 -3.18 -17.12
C PRO A 293 18.29 -4.32 -17.79
N GLN A 294 18.97 -5.39 -18.24
CA GLN A 294 18.28 -6.54 -18.81
C GLN A 294 17.41 -7.28 -17.77
N LYS A 295 17.86 -7.42 -16.51
CA LYS A 295 17.05 -8.06 -15.45
C LYS A 295 15.80 -7.25 -15.12
N VAL A 296 15.92 -5.91 -15.12
CA VAL A 296 14.76 -5.01 -14.99
C VAL A 296 13.77 -5.20 -16.15
N ILE A 297 14.26 -5.30 -17.39
CA ILE A 297 13.42 -5.54 -18.57
C ILE A 297 12.72 -6.91 -18.49
N ASP A 298 13.45 -7.96 -18.14
CA ASP A 298 12.94 -9.33 -18.10
C ASP A 298 11.94 -9.55 -16.96
N GLU A 299 12.15 -8.94 -15.78
CA GLU A 299 11.17 -8.98 -14.69
C GLU A 299 9.93 -8.13 -15.01
N ALA A 300 10.10 -6.97 -15.66
CA ALA A 300 8.97 -6.13 -16.06
C ALA A 300 8.07 -6.81 -17.10
N VAL A 301 8.65 -7.41 -18.15
CA VAL A 301 7.89 -8.19 -19.14
C VAL A 301 7.18 -9.37 -18.48
N ARG A 302 7.89 -10.13 -17.63
CA ARG A 302 7.32 -11.26 -16.88
C ARG A 302 6.12 -10.82 -16.03
N ALA A 303 6.28 -9.76 -15.23
CA ALA A 303 5.23 -9.27 -14.33
C ALA A 303 4.01 -8.73 -15.08
N ALA A 304 4.21 -8.03 -16.21
CA ALA A 304 3.11 -7.54 -17.03
C ALA A 304 2.28 -8.70 -17.61
N THR A 305 2.93 -9.71 -18.18
CA THR A 305 2.25 -10.91 -18.72
C THR A 305 1.65 -11.78 -17.61
N SER A 306 2.31 -11.94 -16.47
CA SER A 306 1.84 -12.82 -15.39
C SER A 306 0.76 -12.22 -14.49
N THR A 307 0.63 -10.88 -14.42
CA THR A 307 -0.48 -10.22 -13.72
C THR A 307 -1.64 -9.89 -14.66
N GLY A 308 -1.38 -9.57 -15.92
CA GLY A 308 -2.38 -9.07 -16.86
C GLY A 308 -2.90 -7.67 -16.54
N GLN A 309 -2.24 -6.92 -15.64
CA GLN A 309 -2.60 -5.53 -15.34
C GLN A 309 -2.34 -4.61 -16.55
N GLU A 310 -2.90 -3.40 -16.52
CA GLU A 310 -2.87 -2.42 -17.62
C GLU A 310 -1.78 -1.34 -17.41
N GLU A 311 -1.10 -1.35 -16.27
CA GLU A 311 -0.01 -0.44 -15.90
C GLU A 311 1.10 -1.24 -15.19
N LEU A 312 2.35 -0.78 -15.27
CA LEU A 312 3.53 -1.29 -14.56
C LEU A 312 4.39 -0.11 -14.08
N SER A 313 4.97 -0.18 -12.88
CA SER A 313 5.89 0.86 -12.36
C SER A 313 7.34 0.42 -12.15
N LEU A 314 8.27 1.31 -12.47
CA LEU A 314 9.69 1.20 -12.10
C LEU A 314 9.93 1.95 -10.78
N LEU A 315 10.39 1.24 -9.75
CA LEU A 315 10.42 1.71 -8.36
C LEU A 315 11.85 1.89 -7.84
N SER A 316 12.06 3.00 -7.12
CA SER A 316 13.20 3.24 -6.24
C SER A 316 12.94 4.49 -5.40
N LEU A 317 13.93 4.95 -4.63
CA LEU A 317 13.86 6.25 -3.93
C LEU A 317 13.91 7.45 -4.89
N SER A 318 14.48 7.30 -6.10
CA SER A 318 14.20 8.23 -7.21
C SER A 318 14.53 7.59 -8.56
N THR A 319 13.52 7.11 -9.27
CA THR A 319 13.69 6.25 -10.46
C THR A 319 14.40 6.95 -11.62
N GLY A 320 14.41 8.28 -11.65
CA GLY A 320 15.17 9.07 -12.63
C GLY A 320 16.68 9.19 -12.34
N ASP A 321 17.16 8.85 -11.14
CA ASP A 321 18.59 8.81 -10.80
C ASP A 321 19.27 7.52 -11.30
N TYR A 322 18.50 6.46 -11.60
CA TYR A 322 19.01 5.19 -12.13
C TYR A 322 19.74 5.38 -13.47
N SER A 323 21.00 4.97 -13.53
CA SER A 323 21.94 5.30 -14.62
C SER A 323 21.47 4.84 -16.00
N CYS A 324 20.77 3.70 -16.05
CA CYS A 324 20.23 3.10 -17.28
C CYS A 324 18.72 3.35 -17.51
N ILE A 325 18.12 4.35 -16.86
CA ILE A 325 16.66 4.63 -16.98
C ILE A 325 16.20 4.88 -18.43
N ASN A 326 16.96 5.66 -19.21
CA ASN A 326 16.61 6.02 -20.59
C ASN A 326 16.54 4.80 -21.54
N PRO A 327 17.57 3.94 -21.67
CA PRO A 327 17.50 2.76 -22.53
C PRO A 327 16.48 1.72 -22.04
N VAL A 328 16.34 1.51 -20.72
CA VAL A 328 15.35 0.57 -20.16
C VAL A 328 13.92 1.01 -20.49
N LEU A 329 13.60 2.30 -20.35
CA LEU A 329 12.27 2.79 -20.70
C LEU A 329 11.97 2.65 -22.18
N LYS A 330 12.92 3.00 -23.06
CA LYS A 330 12.76 2.83 -24.52
C LYS A 330 12.37 1.39 -24.85
N GLU A 331 13.16 0.43 -24.38
CA GLU A 331 12.94 -0.99 -24.64
C GLU A 331 11.58 -1.47 -24.08
N LEU A 332 11.19 -1.01 -22.89
CA LEU A 332 9.90 -1.40 -22.30
C LEU A 332 8.70 -0.83 -23.06
N MET A 333 8.76 0.42 -23.55
CA MET A 333 7.67 0.97 -24.38
C MET A 333 7.57 0.26 -25.73
N ASP A 334 8.71 0.05 -26.40
CA ASP A 334 8.74 -0.61 -27.70
C ASP A 334 8.22 -2.07 -27.61
N ARG A 335 8.39 -2.74 -26.45
CA ARG A 335 7.76 -4.04 -26.16
C ARG A 335 6.27 -3.94 -25.78
N PHE A 336 5.87 -2.92 -25.03
CA PHE A 336 4.50 -2.80 -24.48
C PHE A 336 3.49 -2.06 -25.36
N GLU A 337 3.91 -1.42 -26.46
CA GLU A 337 3.03 -0.72 -27.40
C GLU A 337 1.87 -1.60 -27.89
N ASN A 338 2.17 -2.85 -28.29
CA ASN A 338 1.17 -3.81 -28.77
C ASN A 338 0.28 -4.39 -27.64
N SER A 339 0.83 -4.59 -26.44
CA SER A 339 0.10 -5.17 -25.29
C SER A 339 -0.69 -4.12 -24.49
N ARG A 340 -0.51 -2.84 -24.80
CA ARG A 340 -1.18 -1.68 -24.18
C ARG A 340 -0.96 -1.60 -22.68
N VAL A 341 0.24 -1.95 -22.20
CA VAL A 341 0.66 -1.77 -20.81
C VAL A 341 1.26 -0.37 -20.66
N ALA A 342 0.68 0.46 -19.79
CA ALA A 342 1.23 1.77 -19.44
C ALA A 342 2.46 1.63 -18.53
N LEU A 343 3.44 2.52 -18.70
CA LEU A 343 4.61 2.62 -17.81
C LEU A 343 4.47 3.81 -16.87
N SER A 344 4.86 3.60 -15.62
CA SER A 344 4.61 4.51 -14.51
C SER A 344 5.88 4.76 -13.71
N LEU A 345 6.17 6.03 -13.43
CA LEU A 345 7.45 6.48 -12.88
C LEU A 345 7.25 7.27 -11.57
N PRO A 346 7.03 6.58 -10.45
CA PRO A 346 6.99 7.21 -9.14
C PRO A 346 8.31 7.95 -8.82
N SER A 347 8.19 9.05 -8.08
CA SER A 347 9.31 9.74 -7.41
C SER A 347 10.46 10.22 -8.31
N THR A 348 10.17 10.91 -9.41
CA THR A 348 11.21 11.49 -10.28
C THR A 348 11.66 12.89 -9.80
N ARG A 349 12.96 13.07 -9.54
CA ARG A 349 13.59 14.36 -9.21
C ARG A 349 13.61 15.33 -10.40
N VAL A 350 13.61 16.64 -10.12
CA VAL A 350 13.75 17.73 -11.11
C VAL A 350 14.92 17.49 -12.07
N GLU A 351 16.12 17.26 -11.52
CA GLU A 351 17.38 16.98 -12.24
C GLU A 351 17.30 15.79 -13.22
N ALA A 352 16.33 14.89 -13.03
CA ALA A 352 16.21 13.70 -13.85
C ALA A 352 15.26 13.86 -15.06
N LEU A 353 14.53 14.98 -15.15
CA LEU A 353 13.50 15.24 -16.16
C LEU A 353 14.08 15.72 -17.49
N ALA A 354 14.90 14.88 -18.11
CA ALA A 354 15.36 15.10 -19.48
C ALA A 354 14.16 15.12 -20.47
N ALA A 355 14.25 15.94 -21.52
CA ALA A 355 13.14 16.12 -22.46
C ALA A 355 12.71 14.82 -23.15
N ASN A 356 13.67 13.95 -23.49
CA ASN A 356 13.38 12.62 -24.02
C ASN A 356 12.57 11.76 -23.04
N LEU A 357 12.90 11.77 -21.74
CA LEU A 357 12.14 11.05 -20.72
C LEU A 357 10.68 11.50 -20.68
N LEU A 358 10.44 12.82 -20.66
CA LEU A 358 9.08 13.38 -20.63
C LEU A 358 8.30 13.18 -21.95
N GLU A 359 8.94 13.24 -23.11
CA GLU A 359 8.30 12.91 -24.40
C GLU A 359 7.88 11.44 -24.50
N GLN A 360 8.67 10.55 -23.91
CA GLN A 360 8.36 9.13 -23.85
C GLN A 360 7.21 8.83 -22.87
N ILE A 361 7.20 9.48 -21.69
CA ILE A 361 6.03 9.46 -20.78
C ILE A 361 4.79 10.04 -21.48
N ARG A 362 4.94 10.97 -22.44
CA ARG A 362 3.84 11.52 -23.25
C ARG A 362 3.21 10.54 -24.25
N ARG A 363 3.83 9.38 -24.52
CA ARG A 363 3.24 8.27 -25.31
C ARG A 363 2.23 7.49 -24.49
N VAL A 364 2.57 7.22 -23.23
CA VAL A 364 1.62 6.81 -22.20
C VAL A 364 0.93 8.05 -21.64
N ARG A 365 0.16 7.89 -20.56
CA ARG A 365 -0.89 8.86 -20.25
C ARG A 365 -0.51 9.94 -19.24
N LYS A 366 -0.92 11.16 -19.58
CA LYS A 366 -1.00 12.34 -18.70
C LYS A 366 -2.06 12.16 -17.59
N THR A 367 -1.57 12.12 -16.36
CA THR A 367 -2.31 12.25 -15.09
C THR A 367 -2.04 13.63 -14.48
N GLY A 368 -2.21 13.80 -13.15
CA GLY A 368 -1.43 14.82 -12.44
C GLY A 368 0.07 14.50 -12.52
N PHE A 369 0.92 15.52 -12.57
CA PHE A 369 2.37 15.39 -12.38
C PHE A 369 2.74 15.91 -10.99
N THR A 370 3.67 15.27 -10.29
CA THR A 370 4.18 15.75 -8.99
C THR A 370 5.65 16.10 -9.09
N LEU A 371 6.02 17.29 -8.62
CA LEU A 371 7.40 17.67 -8.32
C LEU A 371 7.56 17.82 -6.81
N ALA A 372 8.76 17.56 -6.31
CA ALA A 372 9.13 17.84 -4.93
C ALA A 372 10.23 18.93 -4.91
N PRO A 373 9.87 20.18 -4.55
CA PRO A 373 10.83 21.23 -4.19
C PRO A 373 11.31 21.14 -2.74
N GLU A 374 10.48 20.62 -1.84
CA GLU A 374 10.58 20.51 -0.37
C GLU A 374 10.70 21.84 0.39
N ALA A 375 11.35 22.85 -0.16
CA ALA A 375 11.53 24.17 0.45
C ALA A 375 11.27 25.31 -0.56
N GLY A 376 10.70 26.41 -0.06
CA GLY A 376 10.33 27.58 -0.87
C GLY A 376 11.50 28.36 -1.45
N THR A 377 12.55 28.60 -0.66
CA THR A 377 13.75 29.38 -1.07
C THR A 377 14.92 28.48 -1.44
N GLN A 378 15.87 29.02 -2.20
CA GLN A 378 17.11 28.30 -2.48
C GLN A 378 17.92 28.04 -1.20
N ARG A 379 18.03 29.05 -0.33
CA ARG A 379 18.71 28.95 0.97
C ARG A 379 18.26 27.74 1.78
N LEU A 380 16.96 27.50 1.89
CA LEU A 380 16.44 26.36 2.65
C LEU A 380 16.58 25.03 1.87
N ARG A 381 16.52 25.04 0.54
CA ARG A 381 16.89 23.89 -0.32
C ARG A 381 18.35 23.46 -0.10
N ASP A 382 19.29 24.40 -0.02
CA ASP A 382 20.71 24.14 0.20
C ASP A 382 20.97 23.55 1.61
N ILE A 383 20.28 24.09 2.63
CA ILE A 383 20.29 23.57 4.01
C ILE A 383 19.85 22.09 4.05
N ILE A 384 18.76 21.73 3.37
CA ILE A 384 18.22 20.36 3.39
C ILE A 384 18.90 19.39 2.40
N GLN A 385 19.92 19.83 1.67
CA GLN A 385 20.61 19.08 0.62
C GLN A 385 19.67 18.73 -0.57
N LYS A 386 19.23 19.77 -1.29
CA LYS A 386 18.72 19.69 -2.66
C LYS A 386 19.68 20.42 -3.60
N GLU A 387 20.05 19.77 -4.70
CA GLU A 387 21.18 20.17 -5.55
C GLU A 387 20.77 20.92 -6.84
N TYR A 388 19.48 21.25 -6.99
CA TYR A 388 18.94 22.04 -8.10
C TYR A 388 18.63 23.48 -7.67
N SER A 389 18.76 24.39 -8.64
CA SER A 389 18.34 25.80 -8.53
C SER A 389 16.83 25.97 -8.66
N GLU A 390 16.35 27.18 -8.39
CA GLU A 390 14.95 27.53 -8.66
C GLU A 390 14.60 27.58 -10.15
N GLN A 391 15.55 28.01 -10.99
CA GLN A 391 15.30 28.16 -12.42
C GLN A 391 15.06 26.79 -13.07
N GLU A 392 15.86 25.78 -12.73
CA GLU A 392 15.69 24.41 -13.23
C GLU A 392 14.31 23.82 -12.83
N LEU A 393 13.77 24.18 -11.66
CA LEU A 393 12.43 23.78 -11.25
C LEU A 393 11.33 24.49 -12.07
N ILE A 394 11.50 25.76 -12.39
CA ILE A 394 10.58 26.54 -13.25
C ILE A 394 10.65 26.03 -14.70
N ASP A 395 11.84 25.70 -15.19
CA ASP A 395 12.06 25.16 -16.54
C ASP A 395 11.48 23.75 -16.68
N ALA A 396 11.69 22.88 -15.69
CA ALA A 396 11.05 21.55 -15.63
C ALA A 396 9.52 21.65 -15.60
N ALA A 397 8.96 22.56 -14.79
CA ALA A 397 7.51 22.81 -14.78
C ALA A 397 7.01 23.32 -16.14
N SER A 398 7.75 24.23 -16.79
CA SER A 398 7.44 24.76 -18.12
C SER A 398 7.45 23.66 -19.19
N LEU A 399 8.39 22.71 -19.11
CA LEU A 399 8.49 21.54 -19.99
C LEU A 399 7.34 20.53 -19.77
N ILE A 400 6.97 20.26 -18.52
CA ILE A 400 5.78 19.45 -18.18
C ILE A 400 4.51 20.09 -18.77
N PHE A 401 4.36 21.41 -18.64
CA PHE A 401 3.22 22.13 -19.19
C PHE A 401 3.21 22.20 -20.72
N SER A 402 4.36 22.39 -21.39
CA SER A 402 4.44 22.45 -22.85
C SER A 402 4.13 21.10 -23.51
N LEU A 403 4.52 19.99 -22.86
CA LEU A 403 4.13 18.64 -23.25
C LEU A 403 2.66 18.31 -22.93
N GLY A 404 1.92 19.25 -22.31
CA GLY A 404 0.46 19.28 -22.27
C GLY A 404 -0.17 18.67 -21.02
N TRP A 405 0.57 18.54 -19.91
CA TRP A 405 -0.03 18.30 -18.60
C TRP A 405 -0.87 19.51 -18.16
N ARG A 406 -1.89 19.27 -17.32
CA ARG A 406 -2.80 20.32 -16.82
C ARG A 406 -2.86 20.44 -15.30
N HIS A 407 -2.34 19.46 -14.55
CA HIS A 407 -2.32 19.47 -13.09
C HIS A 407 -0.90 19.20 -12.62
N LEU A 408 -0.37 20.12 -11.81
CA LEU A 408 0.98 20.02 -11.23
C LEU A 408 0.88 20.15 -9.70
N LYS A 409 1.25 19.08 -9.01
CA LYS A 409 1.33 18.99 -7.54
C LYS A 409 2.77 19.29 -7.12
N LEU A 410 2.93 20.05 -6.04
CA LEU A 410 4.23 20.48 -5.51
C LEU A 410 4.34 20.07 -4.03
N TYR A 411 5.34 19.26 -3.69
CA TYR A 411 5.55 18.76 -2.33
C TYR A 411 6.55 19.62 -1.55
N PHE A 412 6.08 20.18 -0.44
CA PHE A 412 6.84 21.03 0.47
C PHE A 412 6.82 20.47 1.90
N MET A 413 7.77 20.92 2.71
CA MET A 413 7.83 20.61 4.13
C MET A 413 7.73 21.90 4.96
N LEU A 414 7.20 21.80 6.17
CA LEU A 414 7.03 22.90 7.13
C LEU A 414 7.70 22.54 8.46
N GLY A 415 8.43 23.49 9.03
CA GLY A 415 9.22 23.33 10.25
C GLY A 415 10.63 22.79 10.01
N LEU A 416 11.21 23.02 8.83
CA LEU A 416 12.56 22.57 8.51
C LEU A 416 13.63 23.28 9.37
N PRO A 417 14.79 22.66 9.67
CA PRO A 417 15.81 23.28 10.51
C PRO A 417 16.36 24.58 9.92
N GLY A 418 16.20 25.69 10.64
CA GLY A 418 16.63 27.01 10.18
C GLY A 418 15.69 27.71 9.19
N GLU A 419 14.46 27.22 9.05
CA GLU A 419 13.35 27.88 8.35
C GLU A 419 13.00 29.25 8.96
N THR A 420 12.71 30.23 8.10
CA THR A 420 12.20 31.56 8.45
C THR A 420 10.84 31.82 7.80
N GLU A 421 10.15 32.90 8.22
CA GLU A 421 8.90 33.34 7.58
C GLU A 421 9.10 33.65 6.08
N GLU A 422 10.27 34.14 5.69
CA GLU A 422 10.65 34.35 4.28
C GLU A 422 10.61 33.04 3.47
N ASP A 423 11.04 31.91 4.05
CA ASP A 423 11.00 30.62 3.34
C ASP A 423 9.57 30.10 3.18
N LEU A 424 8.73 30.30 4.21
CA LEU A 424 7.31 29.93 4.19
C LEU A 424 6.53 30.74 3.14
N LEU A 425 6.74 32.07 3.10
CA LEU A 425 6.19 32.93 2.04
C LEU A 425 6.80 32.57 0.66
N GLY A 426 8.07 32.15 0.64
CA GLY A 426 8.76 31.61 -0.53
C GLY A 426 8.06 30.40 -1.15
N ILE A 427 7.41 29.52 -0.37
CA ILE A 427 6.58 28.41 -0.89
C ILE A 427 5.44 28.97 -1.75
N VAL A 428 4.76 30.01 -1.27
CA VAL A 428 3.61 30.63 -1.94
C VAL A 428 4.06 31.32 -3.24
N GLU A 429 5.14 32.10 -3.17
CA GLU A 429 5.65 32.82 -4.33
C GLU A 429 6.30 31.92 -5.38
N LEU A 430 6.92 30.81 -4.98
CA LEU A 430 7.42 29.79 -5.91
C LEU A 430 6.25 29.10 -6.64
N CYS A 431 5.19 28.74 -5.92
CA CYS A 431 3.94 28.27 -6.55
C CYS A 431 3.34 29.31 -7.50
N ALA A 432 3.43 30.61 -7.18
CA ALA A 432 2.97 31.68 -8.06
C ALA A 432 3.85 31.86 -9.32
N ARG A 433 5.18 31.68 -9.21
CA ARG A 433 6.11 31.65 -10.36
C ARG A 433 5.86 30.44 -11.28
N ILE A 434 5.69 29.25 -10.69
CA ILE A 434 5.31 28.04 -11.43
C ILE A 434 3.90 28.19 -12.05
N ARG A 435 3.01 28.97 -11.43
CA ARG A 435 1.68 29.29 -11.97
C ARG A 435 1.72 30.25 -13.17
N SER A 436 2.70 31.17 -13.26
CA SER A 436 2.75 32.13 -14.37
C SER A 436 3.26 31.53 -15.69
N VAL A 437 4.04 30.45 -15.63
CA VAL A 437 4.44 29.65 -16.81
C VAL A 437 3.38 28.62 -17.24
N ALA A 438 2.33 28.41 -16.44
CA ALA A 438 1.30 27.41 -16.70
C ALA A 438 0.23 27.89 -17.71
N PRO A 439 -0.26 27.04 -18.63
CA PRO A 439 -1.29 27.40 -19.59
C PRO A 439 -2.64 27.69 -18.90
N ARG A 440 -3.44 28.57 -19.52
CA ARG A 440 -4.80 28.89 -19.05
C ARG A 440 -5.61 27.62 -18.76
N GLY A 441 -6.20 27.57 -17.57
CA GLY A 441 -7.00 26.43 -17.11
C GLY A 441 -6.21 25.26 -16.51
N ALA A 442 -4.86 25.31 -16.47
CA ALA A 442 -4.10 24.38 -15.63
C ALA A 442 -4.35 24.64 -14.13
N ALA A 443 -3.95 23.72 -13.26
CA ALA A 443 -3.94 23.85 -11.81
C ALA A 443 -2.53 23.62 -11.23
N VAL A 444 -2.16 24.41 -10.23
CA VAL A 444 -0.97 24.21 -9.39
C VAL A 444 -1.45 24.05 -7.95
N ILE A 445 -1.03 22.97 -7.29
CA ILE A 445 -1.47 22.59 -5.94
C ILE A 445 -0.23 22.33 -5.08
N ALA A 446 -0.08 23.04 -3.96
CA ALA A 446 0.90 22.69 -2.94
C ALA A 446 0.32 21.65 -1.98
N SER A 447 1.13 20.65 -1.63
CA SER A 447 0.91 19.75 -0.49
C SER A 447 2.04 19.99 0.50
N VAL A 448 1.71 20.30 1.75
CA VAL A 448 2.70 20.67 2.78
C VAL A 448 2.66 19.68 3.95
N SER A 449 3.73 18.89 4.08
CA SER A 449 3.92 17.93 5.16
C SER A 449 4.64 18.59 6.34
N ASN A 450 4.32 18.20 7.59
CA ASN A 450 5.03 18.72 8.75
C ASN A 450 6.35 17.95 8.94
N PHE A 451 7.45 18.63 9.27
CA PHE A 451 8.75 17.97 9.42
C PHE A 451 8.86 17.19 10.74
N VAL A 452 8.99 15.86 10.61
CA VAL A 452 9.31 14.94 11.70
C VAL A 452 10.79 14.54 11.61
N PRO A 453 11.66 14.85 12.60
CA PRO A 453 13.07 14.49 12.56
C PRO A 453 13.29 13.01 12.94
N LYS A 454 13.42 12.16 11.91
CA LYS A 454 13.59 10.69 12.00
C LYS A 454 15.02 10.26 12.44
N PRO A 455 15.19 9.10 13.10
CA PRO A 455 16.48 8.57 13.54
C PRO A 455 17.40 8.18 12.37
N HIS A 456 18.71 8.18 12.60
CA HIS A 456 19.78 7.99 11.61
C HIS A 456 19.84 9.05 10.48
N THR A 457 19.21 10.20 10.67
CA THR A 457 19.37 11.39 9.81
C THR A 457 20.33 12.40 10.46
N PRO A 458 20.97 13.30 9.69
CA PRO A 458 21.68 14.46 10.26
C PRO A 458 20.79 15.32 11.15
N PHE A 459 19.49 15.38 10.86
CA PHE A 459 18.52 16.15 11.63
C PHE A 459 17.98 15.44 12.88
N GLN A 460 18.41 14.21 13.21
CA GLN A 460 17.87 13.46 14.36
C GLN A 460 17.96 14.22 15.70
N TRP A 461 18.95 15.11 15.88
CA TRP A 461 19.14 15.92 17.09
C TRP A 461 18.29 17.20 17.16
N VAL A 462 17.72 17.68 16.04
CA VAL A 462 16.98 18.95 16.04
C VAL A 462 15.67 18.82 16.81
N GLN A 463 15.08 19.95 17.21
CA GLN A 463 13.73 20.01 17.76
C GLN A 463 12.70 19.82 16.64
N GLN A 464 11.60 19.14 16.96
CA GLN A 464 10.36 19.24 16.17
C GLN A 464 9.53 20.41 16.70
N LEU A 465 8.93 21.20 15.80
CA LEU A 465 8.08 22.33 16.18
C LEU A 465 6.92 21.90 17.08
N SER A 466 6.45 22.83 17.92
CA SER A 466 5.25 22.61 18.73
C SER A 466 3.99 22.54 17.85
N ALA A 467 2.92 21.91 18.34
CA ALA A 467 1.65 21.83 17.60
C ALA A 467 1.06 23.23 17.36
N GLU A 468 1.16 24.10 18.37
CA GLU A 468 0.76 25.50 18.33
C GLU A 468 1.54 26.28 17.25
N GLU A 469 2.86 26.08 17.17
CA GLU A 469 3.73 26.65 16.14
C GLU A 469 3.41 26.18 14.71
N VAL A 470 3.15 24.88 14.54
CA VAL A 470 2.80 24.29 13.24
C VAL A 470 1.46 24.85 12.77
N VAL A 471 0.45 24.87 13.64
CA VAL A 471 -0.88 25.44 13.33
C VAL A 471 -0.78 26.93 13.01
N ALA A 472 0.08 27.70 13.68
CA ALA A 472 0.31 29.12 13.34
C ALA A 472 0.88 29.29 11.92
N ARG A 473 1.91 28.50 11.56
CA ARG A 473 2.52 28.49 10.22
C ARG A 473 1.55 28.02 9.13
N GLN A 474 0.79 26.94 9.38
CA GLN A 474 -0.26 26.46 8.46
C GLN A 474 -1.33 27.53 8.23
N ASN A 475 -1.77 28.24 9.28
CA ASN A 475 -2.72 29.35 9.16
C ASN A 475 -2.16 30.56 8.40
N LEU A 476 -0.85 30.82 8.44
CA LEU A 476 -0.21 31.79 7.54
C LEU A 476 -0.32 31.34 6.09
N LEU A 477 0.14 30.12 5.76
CA LEU A 477 0.09 29.59 4.39
C LEU A 477 -1.33 29.57 3.83
N LEU A 478 -2.33 29.13 4.61
CA LEU A 478 -3.75 29.15 4.23
C LEU A 478 -4.23 30.53 3.78
N ARG A 479 -3.83 31.60 4.48
CA ARG A 479 -4.20 32.98 4.12
C ARG A 479 -3.53 33.43 2.83
N GLU A 480 -2.24 33.14 2.66
CA GLU A 480 -1.47 33.60 1.50
C GLU A 480 -1.77 32.81 0.21
N PHE A 481 -1.95 31.48 0.28
CA PHE A 481 -2.42 30.67 -0.84
C PHE A 481 -3.81 31.13 -1.32
N SER A 482 -4.71 31.45 -0.37
CA SER A 482 -6.05 31.96 -0.68
C SER A 482 -6.00 33.30 -1.43
N LYS A 483 -5.16 34.26 -1.00
CA LYS A 483 -4.96 35.54 -1.70
C LYS A 483 -4.48 35.37 -3.15
N LYS A 484 -3.70 34.32 -3.43
CA LYS A 484 -3.10 34.04 -4.75
C LYS A 484 -3.99 33.15 -5.64
N GLY A 485 -5.10 32.61 -5.12
CA GLY A 485 -5.97 31.67 -5.85
C GLY A 485 -5.29 30.34 -6.20
N LEU A 486 -4.38 29.86 -5.33
CA LEU A 486 -3.61 28.64 -5.51
C LEU A 486 -4.18 27.49 -4.66
N GLY A 487 -4.07 26.25 -5.13
CA GLY A 487 -4.51 25.08 -4.38
C GLY A 487 -3.57 24.73 -3.22
N PHE A 488 -4.12 24.39 -2.06
CA PHE A 488 -3.35 24.08 -0.85
C PHE A 488 -3.94 22.87 -0.11
N ARG A 489 -3.09 21.90 0.23
CA ARG A 489 -3.34 20.77 1.14
C ARG A 489 -2.23 20.71 2.19
N TYR A 490 -2.54 20.23 3.39
CA TYR A 490 -1.55 20.13 4.46
C TYR A 490 -1.81 18.94 5.39
N HIS A 491 -0.76 18.45 6.04
CA HIS A 491 -0.81 17.32 6.98
C HIS A 491 -1.42 17.72 8.32
N ASP A 492 -2.23 16.83 8.89
CA ASP A 492 -2.74 16.98 10.25
C ASP A 492 -1.60 16.99 11.27
N THR A 493 -1.45 18.11 11.97
CA THR A 493 -0.46 18.36 13.02
C THR A 493 -0.49 17.31 14.13
N ARG A 494 -1.66 16.75 14.44
CA ARG A 494 -1.85 15.74 15.49
C ARG A 494 -1.10 14.45 15.17
N LEU A 495 -1.14 14.02 13.91
CA LEU A 495 -0.44 12.82 13.44
C LEU A 495 1.06 13.01 13.52
N SER A 496 1.55 14.16 13.05
CA SER A 496 2.99 14.47 13.08
C SER A 496 3.55 14.57 14.51
N VAL A 497 2.74 14.96 15.50
CA VAL A 497 3.12 14.88 16.92
C VAL A 497 3.31 13.43 17.37
N LEU A 498 2.38 12.53 17.06
CA LEU A 498 2.49 11.10 17.39
C LEU A 498 3.69 10.46 16.68
N GLU A 499 3.89 10.73 15.38
CA GLU A 499 5.08 10.28 14.64
C GLU A 499 6.37 10.79 15.27
N GLY A 500 6.41 12.06 15.69
CA GLY A 500 7.58 12.65 16.34
C GLY A 500 7.92 11.97 17.65
N VAL A 501 6.92 11.77 18.51
CA VAL A 501 7.05 11.09 19.79
C VAL A 501 7.55 9.66 19.61
N PHE A 502 6.93 8.87 18.73
CA PHE A 502 7.32 7.47 18.53
C PHE A 502 8.60 7.28 17.72
N SER A 503 8.91 8.12 16.74
CA SER A 503 10.16 7.99 15.96
C SER A 503 11.40 8.34 16.79
N ARG A 504 11.25 9.26 17.74
CA ARG A 504 12.33 9.78 18.61
C ARG A 504 12.36 9.12 19.99
N GLY A 505 11.30 8.42 20.38
CA GLY A 505 11.11 7.89 21.72
C GLY A 505 12.01 6.71 22.09
N GLY A 506 12.00 6.40 23.38
CA GLY A 506 12.64 5.21 23.96
C GLY A 506 11.63 4.19 24.47
N ARG A 507 12.13 3.13 25.13
CA ARG A 507 11.33 1.97 25.56
C ARG A 507 10.22 2.29 26.55
N HIS A 508 10.36 3.37 27.32
CA HIS A 508 9.35 3.87 28.25
C HIS A 508 8.00 4.20 27.57
N LEU A 509 7.99 4.58 26.29
CA LEU A 509 6.76 4.85 25.54
C LEU A 509 5.93 3.60 25.21
N SER A 510 6.47 2.40 25.42
CA SER A 510 5.71 1.14 25.24
C SER A 510 4.46 1.11 26.13
N HIS A 511 4.55 1.58 27.37
CA HIS A 511 3.41 1.69 28.28
C HIS A 511 2.34 2.64 27.74
N THR A 512 2.74 3.77 27.15
CA THR A 512 1.83 4.74 26.52
C THR A 512 1.15 4.16 25.28
N LEU A 513 1.90 3.44 24.44
CA LEU A 513 1.39 2.75 23.25
C LEU A 513 0.37 1.67 23.63
N GLN A 514 0.70 0.81 24.60
CA GLN A 514 -0.23 -0.16 25.15
C GLN A 514 -1.47 0.54 25.72
N ARG A 515 -1.30 1.64 26.46
CA ARG A 515 -2.42 2.33 27.09
C ARG A 515 -3.36 3.00 26.09
N ALA A 516 -2.83 3.59 25.03
CA ALA A 516 -3.64 4.10 23.91
C ALA A 516 -4.39 2.96 23.19
N PHE A 517 -3.73 1.82 22.98
CA PHE A 517 -4.35 0.62 22.44
C PHE A 517 -5.50 0.08 23.33
N GLU A 518 -5.33 0.07 24.65
CA GLU A 518 -6.37 -0.30 25.63
C GLU A 518 -7.56 0.69 25.63
N LEU A 519 -7.30 1.99 25.51
CA LEU A 519 -8.33 3.03 25.41
C LEU A 519 -9.11 2.97 24.09
N GLY A 520 -8.55 2.36 23.05
CA GLY A 520 -9.23 2.09 21.78
C GLY A 520 -8.60 2.73 20.54
N CYS A 521 -7.39 3.30 20.63
CA CYS A 521 -6.69 3.83 19.45
C CYS A 521 -6.38 2.71 18.44
N ARG A 522 -6.75 2.94 17.18
CA ARG A 522 -6.56 2.05 16.02
C ARG A 522 -6.40 2.92 14.78
N PHE A 523 -5.69 2.41 13.77
CA PHE A 523 -5.54 3.06 12.47
C PHE A 523 -5.14 4.54 12.57
N ASP A 524 -4.25 4.89 13.51
CA ASP A 524 -3.91 6.28 13.84
C ASP A 524 -3.32 7.07 12.66
N GLY A 525 -2.84 6.38 11.61
CA GLY A 525 -2.42 6.98 10.35
C GLY A 525 -3.56 7.53 9.46
N TRP A 526 -4.83 7.23 9.79
CA TRP A 526 -6.03 7.66 9.06
C TRP A 526 -6.73 8.80 9.81
N SER A 527 -6.97 9.93 9.14
CA SER A 527 -7.43 11.17 9.81
C SER A 527 -8.87 11.09 10.37
N ASP A 528 -9.69 10.17 9.87
CA ASP A 528 -11.03 9.88 10.36
C ASP A 528 -11.06 8.88 11.53
N GLN A 529 -9.99 8.10 11.73
CA GLN A 529 -9.86 7.11 12.81
C GLN A 529 -9.00 7.59 13.99
N CYS A 530 -8.08 8.55 13.77
CA CYS A 530 -7.15 9.05 14.79
C CYS A 530 -7.85 9.69 16.01
N ARG A 531 -7.93 8.93 17.11
CA ARG A 531 -8.44 9.36 18.41
C ARG A 531 -7.38 10.05 19.26
N PHE A 532 -6.98 11.25 18.83
CA PHE A 532 -5.95 12.04 19.53
C PHE A 532 -6.35 12.40 20.98
N ASP A 533 -7.64 12.49 21.28
CA ASP A 533 -8.17 12.69 22.63
C ASP A 533 -7.82 11.54 23.60
N LEU A 534 -7.81 10.31 23.09
CA LEU A 534 -7.38 9.12 23.83
C LEU A 534 -5.85 9.02 23.93
N TRP A 535 -5.12 9.53 22.94
CA TRP A 535 -3.66 9.69 23.03
C TRP A 535 -3.25 10.69 24.11
N GLU A 536 -3.91 11.85 24.19
CA GLU A 536 -3.68 12.81 25.27
C GLU A 536 -4.02 12.21 26.65
N GLN A 537 -5.02 11.33 26.73
CA GLN A 537 -5.30 10.56 27.95
C GLN A 537 -4.17 9.57 28.26
N ALA A 538 -3.70 8.79 27.29
CA ALA A 538 -2.59 7.86 27.47
C ALA A 538 -1.30 8.56 27.90
N PHE A 539 -0.95 9.72 27.31
CA PHE A 539 0.21 10.52 27.72
C PHE A 539 0.09 11.00 29.18
N ARG A 540 -1.09 11.47 29.61
CA ARG A 540 -1.35 11.86 31.01
C ARG A 540 -1.24 10.67 31.97
N GLU A 541 -1.91 9.56 31.67
CA GLU A 541 -1.95 8.38 32.54
C GLU A 541 -0.59 7.66 32.65
N THR A 542 0.29 7.82 31.65
CA THR A 542 1.67 7.29 31.65
C THR A 542 2.76 8.33 31.95
N ASN A 543 2.37 9.56 32.34
CA ASN A 543 3.26 10.66 32.73
C ASN A 543 4.29 11.09 31.67
N ILE A 544 3.93 11.05 30.38
CA ILE A 544 4.80 11.47 29.27
C ILE A 544 4.63 12.95 28.96
N ASP A 545 5.71 13.73 29.08
CA ASP A 545 5.77 15.08 28.53
C ASP A 545 6.18 15.03 27.05
N VAL A 546 5.18 15.17 26.17
CA VAL A 546 5.34 15.26 24.71
C VAL A 546 6.36 16.35 24.31
N LYS A 547 6.47 17.45 25.05
CA LYS A 547 7.43 18.54 24.76
C LYS A 547 8.88 18.11 25.05
N GLN A 548 9.10 17.14 25.96
CA GLN A 548 10.42 16.56 26.24
C GLN A 548 10.84 15.48 25.23
N GLU A 549 9.91 14.80 24.56
CA GLU A 549 10.23 13.87 23.46
C GLU A 549 10.58 14.62 22.16
N LEU A 550 9.84 15.70 21.88
CA LEU A 550 10.01 16.52 20.67
C LEU A 550 11.16 17.55 20.76
N ARG A 551 11.74 17.78 21.95
CA ARG A 551 12.83 18.75 22.18
C ARG A 551 14.07 18.51 21.31
N ARG A 552 14.92 19.54 21.21
CA ARG A 552 16.30 19.40 20.72
C ARG A 552 17.13 18.50 21.66
N ARG A 553 17.92 17.59 21.08
CA ARG A 553 18.89 16.74 21.79
C ARG A 553 20.32 17.27 21.62
N HIS A 554 21.19 17.02 22.59
CA HIS A 554 22.61 17.40 22.49
C HIS A 554 23.39 16.41 21.60
N LEU A 555 24.55 16.81 21.06
CA LEU A 555 25.24 16.00 20.03
C LEU A 555 25.94 14.75 20.59
N ASP A 556 26.33 14.80 21.86
CA ASP A 556 26.85 13.69 22.66
C ASP A 556 25.75 12.88 23.36
N GLU A 557 24.49 13.35 23.33
CA GLU A 557 23.37 12.74 24.05
C GLU A 557 23.19 11.28 23.60
N PRO A 558 23.06 10.33 24.55
CA PRO A 558 22.67 8.96 24.25
C PRO A 558 21.31 8.94 23.54
N LEU A 559 21.23 8.29 22.39
CA LEU A 559 19.99 8.13 21.63
C LEU A 559 19.44 6.72 21.85
N PRO A 560 18.11 6.52 21.94
CA PRO A 560 17.50 5.21 22.11
C PRO A 560 17.87 4.16 21.05
N TRP A 561 18.45 4.57 19.92
CA TRP A 561 18.88 3.73 18.80
C TRP A 561 20.41 3.69 18.59
N ASP A 562 21.24 4.22 19.51
CA ASP A 562 22.71 4.21 19.34
C ASP A 562 23.33 2.79 19.31
N HIS A 563 22.63 1.79 19.85
CA HIS A 563 23.00 0.36 19.76
C HIS A 563 22.63 -0.29 18.42
N LEU A 564 21.94 0.44 17.54
CA LEU A 564 21.59 0.02 16.18
C LEU A 564 22.43 0.80 15.17
N HIS A 565 22.95 0.14 14.13
CA HIS A 565 23.89 0.76 13.20
C HIS A 565 23.44 0.62 11.75
N ALA A 566 22.94 1.74 11.20
CA ALA A 566 22.49 1.88 9.82
C ALA A 566 23.63 1.91 8.76
N GLY A 567 24.87 1.58 9.15
CA GLY A 567 26.06 1.68 8.31
C GLY A 567 26.62 3.09 8.16
N VAL A 568 25.82 4.14 8.35
CA VAL A 568 26.28 5.55 8.37
C VAL A 568 26.71 5.93 9.78
N THR A 569 27.90 6.51 9.94
CA THR A 569 28.48 6.83 11.26
C THR A 569 27.87 8.07 11.92
N LYS A 570 27.83 8.10 13.27
CA LYS A 570 27.34 9.25 14.05
C LYS A 570 28.13 10.53 13.73
N GLN A 571 29.45 10.44 13.51
CA GLN A 571 30.29 11.57 13.08
C GLN A 571 29.95 12.10 11.68
N PHE A 572 29.56 11.24 10.73
CA PHE A 572 29.10 11.70 9.42
C PHE A 572 27.80 12.49 9.54
N LEU A 573 26.85 12.00 10.33
CA LEU A 573 25.57 12.69 10.57
C LEU A 573 25.77 14.05 11.26
N GLN A 574 26.67 14.14 12.26
CA GLN A 574 27.06 15.40 12.90
C GLN A 574 27.73 16.37 11.91
N ARG A 575 28.59 15.88 11.01
CA ARG A 575 29.24 16.68 9.96
C ARG A 575 28.23 17.24 8.95
N GLU A 576 27.22 16.46 8.55
CA GLU A 576 26.16 16.94 7.67
C GLU A 576 25.21 17.94 8.36
N LEU A 577 24.95 17.78 9.66
CA LEU A 577 24.20 18.78 10.44
C LEU A 577 24.94 20.12 10.50
N ALA A 578 26.27 20.10 10.71
CA ALA A 578 27.08 21.31 10.66
C ALA A 578 27.05 21.96 9.26
N ARG A 579 27.20 21.17 8.18
CA ARG A 579 27.11 21.65 6.80
C ARG A 579 25.75 22.25 6.45
N ALA A 580 24.66 21.72 7.00
CA ALA A 580 23.32 22.28 6.83
C ALA A 580 23.27 23.73 7.31
N PHE A 581 23.68 24.00 8.56
CA PHE A 581 23.70 25.37 9.11
C PHE A 581 24.80 26.28 8.51
N GLU A 582 25.75 25.72 7.76
CA GLU A 582 26.70 26.48 6.93
C GLU A 582 26.20 26.72 5.49
N GLY A 583 25.03 26.20 5.10
CA GLY A 583 24.49 26.30 3.74
C GLY A 583 25.31 25.55 2.69
N LYS A 584 26.09 24.54 3.08
CA LYS A 584 27.02 23.83 2.18
C LYS A 584 26.43 22.52 1.67
N LEU A 585 26.40 22.37 0.36
CA LEU A 585 26.07 21.09 -0.28
C LEU A 585 27.19 20.05 -0.10
N THR A 586 26.79 18.78 -0.11
CA THR A 586 27.65 17.60 0.01
C THR A 586 27.60 16.81 -1.29
N PRO A 587 28.72 16.67 -2.02
CA PRO A 587 28.67 16.18 -3.39
C PRO A 587 28.33 14.69 -3.48
N ASP A 588 27.56 14.35 -4.51
CA ASP A 588 27.16 12.98 -4.87
C ASP A 588 28.39 12.05 -5.02
N CYS A 589 28.41 10.93 -4.31
CA CYS A 589 29.56 10.01 -4.30
C CYS A 589 29.61 8.98 -5.45
N SER A 590 28.57 8.85 -6.29
CA SER A 590 28.68 8.08 -7.55
C SER A 590 29.49 8.86 -8.59
N VAL A 591 29.21 10.17 -8.74
CA VAL A 591 29.81 11.05 -9.75
C VAL A 591 30.93 11.97 -9.23
N SER A 592 31.10 12.14 -7.91
CA SER A 592 32.19 12.92 -7.27
C SER A 592 33.07 12.08 -6.31
N ARG A 593 33.92 12.72 -5.49
CA ARG A 593 34.80 12.01 -4.52
C ARG A 593 33.95 11.37 -3.42
N CYS A 594 34.37 10.22 -2.88
CA CYS A 594 33.70 9.63 -1.73
C CYS A 594 33.68 10.59 -0.54
N THR A 595 32.53 10.70 0.14
CA THR A 595 32.29 11.59 1.28
C THR A 595 32.50 10.92 2.64
N TYR A 596 33.00 9.66 2.64
CA TYR A 596 33.35 8.85 3.81
C TYR A 596 32.27 8.84 4.90
N CYS A 597 31.13 8.23 4.58
CA CYS A 597 29.97 8.09 5.46
C CYS A 597 29.93 6.79 6.28
N GLY A 598 30.78 5.80 5.96
CA GLY A 598 30.83 4.48 6.63
C GLY A 598 30.02 3.38 5.95
N ALA A 599 29.09 3.71 5.05
CA ALA A 599 28.19 2.73 4.44
C ALA A 599 28.84 1.80 3.39
N CYS A 600 30.13 1.99 3.07
CA CYS A 600 30.92 1.13 2.19
C CYS A 600 32.17 0.66 2.94
N ASP A 601 32.51 -0.62 2.86
CA ASP A 601 33.79 -1.17 3.34
C ASP A 601 34.86 -1.17 2.22
N PHE A 602 34.44 -0.92 0.97
CA PHE A 602 35.23 -0.99 -0.28
C PHE A 602 35.86 -2.37 -0.57
N LYS A 603 35.48 -3.42 0.18
CA LYS A 603 35.92 -4.81 0.03
C LYS A 603 34.78 -5.72 -0.44
N THR A 604 33.61 -5.62 0.20
CA THR A 604 32.42 -6.45 -0.05
C THR A 604 31.13 -5.64 -0.19
N VAL A 605 31.10 -4.40 0.26
CA VAL A 605 29.99 -3.45 0.25
C VAL A 605 30.49 -2.13 -0.34
N ARG A 606 29.96 -1.78 -1.53
CA ARG A 606 30.27 -0.55 -2.28
C ARG A 606 29.04 -0.12 -3.09
N ASN A 607 29.12 1.03 -3.76
CA ASN A 607 28.11 1.36 -4.77
C ASN A 607 28.19 0.36 -5.95
N ILE A 608 27.04 0.08 -6.56
CA ILE A 608 26.91 -0.67 -7.81
C ILE A 608 26.03 0.16 -8.76
N ASP A 609 26.58 0.54 -9.91
CA ASP A 609 25.97 1.36 -10.95
C ASP A 609 26.36 0.86 -12.36
N TYR A 610 25.50 1.11 -13.35
CA TYR A 610 25.67 0.59 -14.72
C TYR A 610 25.81 1.71 -15.76
N HIS A 611 26.90 1.67 -16.55
CA HIS A 611 27.26 2.73 -17.49
C HIS A 611 27.26 2.24 -18.96
N LEU A 612 26.07 1.88 -19.47
CA LEU A 612 25.90 1.54 -20.89
C LEU A 612 26.09 2.76 -21.81
N HIS A 613 26.36 2.53 -23.10
CA HIS A 613 26.40 3.61 -24.10
C HIS A 613 25.03 4.34 -24.17
N GLY A 614 25.01 5.64 -23.87
CA GLY A 614 23.78 6.43 -23.73
C GLY A 614 23.17 6.47 -22.32
N SER A 615 23.85 5.90 -21.31
CA SER A 615 23.57 6.15 -19.88
C SER A 615 24.10 7.52 -19.44
N LYS A 616 23.59 8.05 -18.32
CA LYS A 616 23.96 9.38 -17.79
C LYS A 616 25.45 9.54 -17.40
N ALA A 617 26.18 8.44 -17.21
CA ALA A 617 27.55 8.45 -16.65
C ALA A 617 28.62 7.82 -17.57
N ALA A 618 28.26 7.43 -18.81
CA ALA A 618 29.19 6.81 -19.75
C ALA A 618 30.45 7.65 -20.06
N GLU A 619 30.38 8.97 -19.89
CA GLU A 619 31.50 9.90 -20.13
C GLU A 619 32.51 9.95 -18.95
N HIS A 620 32.16 9.45 -17.77
CA HIS A 620 32.93 9.65 -16.54
C HIS A 620 32.97 8.40 -15.62
N ARG A 621 34.16 7.76 -15.48
CA ARG A 621 34.70 7.02 -14.28
C ARG A 621 35.17 5.56 -14.45
N GLY A 622 36.19 5.31 -15.28
CA GLY A 622 36.95 4.05 -15.19
C GLY A 622 37.97 3.98 -14.03
N ILE A 623 38.74 5.06 -13.80
CA ILE A 623 40.10 4.91 -13.25
C ILE A 623 40.33 5.56 -11.85
N ARG A 624 39.61 6.63 -11.50
CA ARG A 624 40.00 7.50 -10.35
C ARG A 624 39.61 6.99 -8.95
N VAL A 625 38.63 6.11 -8.82
CA VAL A 625 38.09 5.70 -7.50
C VAL A 625 39.07 4.81 -6.72
N ALA A 626 39.77 3.89 -7.39
CA ALA A 626 40.71 2.98 -6.74
C ALA A 626 41.92 3.72 -6.13
N HIS A 627 42.37 4.81 -6.76
CA HIS A 627 43.53 5.58 -6.31
C HIS A 627 43.25 6.31 -4.98
N TRP A 628 42.07 6.94 -4.85
CA TRP A 628 41.68 7.69 -3.65
C TRP A 628 41.41 6.81 -2.41
N ALA A 629 41.20 5.51 -2.59
CA ALA A 629 41.07 4.57 -1.48
C ALA A 629 42.42 4.30 -0.79
N ALA A 630 43.53 4.34 -1.54
CA ALA A 630 44.87 4.14 -0.99
C ALA A 630 45.36 5.35 -0.15
N GLU A 631 45.01 6.58 -0.56
CA GLU A 631 45.44 7.81 0.12
C GLU A 631 44.89 7.98 1.55
N VAL A 632 43.70 7.45 1.84
CA VAL A 632 42.92 7.82 3.04
C VAL A 632 43.07 6.81 4.18
N ILE A 633 43.50 5.57 3.91
CA ILE A 633 43.71 4.53 4.94
C ILE A 633 44.86 4.89 5.90
N ALA A 634 45.75 5.80 5.54
CA ALA A 634 46.93 6.18 6.31
C ALA A 634 46.70 7.22 7.44
N ALA A 635 45.46 7.64 7.73
CA ALA A 635 45.20 8.83 8.56
C ALA A 635 44.02 8.71 9.55
N THR A 636 44.05 7.73 10.45
CA THR A 636 43.23 7.73 11.68
C THR A 636 43.99 7.17 12.88
N ASP A 637 44.39 8.05 13.79
CA ASP A 637 44.68 7.70 15.19
C ASP A 637 44.25 8.84 16.12
N GLY A 638 43.92 8.51 17.37
CA GLY A 638 43.01 9.30 18.20
C GLY A 638 43.49 10.70 18.62
N GLN A 639 42.63 11.71 18.41
CA GLN A 639 42.66 13.00 19.10
C GLN A 639 41.25 13.45 19.52
N ASP A 640 41.20 14.40 20.47
CA ASP A 640 40.05 14.69 21.34
C ASP A 640 38.69 14.95 20.66
N LEU A 641 37.67 14.27 21.16
CA LEU A 641 36.26 14.44 20.73
C LEU A 641 35.52 15.56 21.50
N ALA A 642 36.08 16.06 22.60
CA ALA A 642 35.37 16.93 23.56
C ALA A 642 35.23 18.41 23.16
N SER A 643 35.84 18.85 22.05
CA SER A 643 35.95 20.29 21.71
C SER A 643 35.13 20.76 20.49
N TRP A 644 34.33 19.88 19.88
CA TRP A 644 33.74 20.12 18.55
C TRP A 644 32.34 20.76 18.55
N GLU A 645 32.22 22.00 19.03
CA GLU A 645 31.07 22.87 18.72
C GLU A 645 31.31 23.65 17.39
N PRO A 646 30.45 23.51 16.36
CA PRO A 646 30.57 24.31 15.14
C PRO A 646 30.40 25.82 15.40
N ARG A 647 31.27 26.65 14.83
CA ARG A 647 31.25 28.12 15.03
C ARG A 647 29.94 28.81 14.64
N GLY A 648 29.14 28.21 13.76
CA GLY A 648 27.79 28.67 13.45
C GLY A 648 26.83 28.65 14.64
N TRP A 649 27.00 27.70 15.58
CA TRP A 649 26.09 27.51 16.71
C TRP A 649 25.97 28.75 17.61
N LYS A 650 27.09 29.47 17.80
CA LYS A 650 27.18 30.63 18.70
C LYS A 650 26.47 31.89 18.18
N LYS A 651 25.93 31.87 16.95
CA LYS A 651 25.15 32.99 16.38
C LYS A 651 23.65 32.93 16.65
N VAL A 652 23.11 31.82 17.16
CA VAL A 652 21.66 31.66 17.43
C VAL A 652 21.30 31.96 18.89
N HIS A 653 22.28 32.13 19.78
CA HIS A 653 22.10 32.24 21.24
C HIS A 653 22.26 33.66 21.81
N ARG A 654 21.75 34.71 21.14
CA ARG A 654 21.65 36.07 21.71
C ARG A 654 20.32 36.75 21.37
N PRO A 655 19.43 36.98 22.35
CA PRO A 655 18.17 37.71 22.15
C PRO A 655 18.33 39.23 21.98
N GLU A 656 19.53 39.78 22.16
CA GLU A 656 19.75 41.22 22.30
C GLU A 656 20.85 41.76 21.37
N GLN A 657 20.71 43.05 21.02
CA GLN A 657 21.63 43.86 20.20
C GLN A 657 21.69 43.55 18.70
N ILE A 658 20.60 43.87 18.00
CA ILE A 658 20.69 44.45 16.64
C ILE A 658 20.40 45.95 16.77
N GLN A 659 21.41 46.79 16.50
CA GLN A 659 21.22 48.24 16.42
C GLN A 659 20.72 48.61 15.02
N ASN A 660 19.51 49.17 14.96
CA ASN A 660 18.95 49.68 13.70
C ASN A 660 19.67 50.97 13.28
N THR A 661 20.46 50.90 12.21
CA THR A 661 20.90 52.10 11.48
C THR A 661 19.90 52.39 10.36
N PRO A 662 19.17 53.52 10.37
CA PRO A 662 18.21 53.83 9.32
C PRO A 662 18.94 54.14 8.01
N LYS A 663 18.48 53.54 6.90
CA LYS A 663 18.81 53.99 5.54
C LYS A 663 17.64 54.78 4.99
N GLU A 664 17.95 55.89 4.33
CA GLU A 664 16.96 56.83 3.81
C GLU A 664 16.14 56.21 2.67
N VAL A 665 14.83 56.50 2.68
CA VAL A 665 13.91 56.07 1.61
C VAL A 665 13.78 57.20 0.60
N VAL A 666 14.38 57.04 -0.58
CA VAL A 666 14.16 57.93 -1.71
C VAL A 666 12.75 57.67 -2.25
N ALA A 667 11.82 58.58 -1.96
CA ALA A 667 10.45 58.50 -2.47
C ALA A 667 10.40 58.83 -3.97
N CYS A 668 9.67 58.02 -4.75
CA CYS A 668 9.29 58.34 -6.11
C CYS A 668 7.76 58.28 -6.24
N ALA A 669 7.15 59.35 -6.74
CA ALA A 669 5.70 59.52 -6.78
C ALA A 669 5.04 58.69 -7.90
N PRO A 670 3.76 58.26 -7.74
CA PRO A 670 3.11 57.37 -8.69
C PRO A 670 2.55 58.10 -9.92
N THR A 671 2.78 57.55 -11.11
CA THR A 671 2.03 57.89 -12.33
C THR A 671 1.01 56.79 -12.63
N ALA A 672 -0.27 57.08 -12.40
CA ALA A 672 -1.35 56.15 -12.71
C ALA A 672 -1.63 56.11 -14.22
N SER A 673 -1.72 54.91 -14.81
CA SER A 673 -2.39 54.70 -16.09
C SER A 673 -3.31 53.49 -16.00
N THR A 674 -4.63 53.76 -15.97
CA THR A 674 -5.65 52.72 -15.87
C THR A 674 -5.83 52.00 -17.21
N ARG A 675 -5.62 50.68 -17.21
CA ARG A 675 -6.13 49.78 -18.24
C ARG A 675 -6.71 48.54 -17.59
N GLU A 676 -8.00 48.60 -17.29
CA GLU A 676 -8.77 47.44 -16.85
C GLU A 676 -8.75 46.36 -17.94
N ARG A 677 -8.09 45.24 -17.66
CA ARG A 677 -8.33 44.00 -18.39
C ARG A 677 -9.35 43.21 -17.59
N ALA A 678 -10.55 43.03 -18.15
CA ALA A 678 -11.60 42.22 -17.55
C ALA A 678 -11.09 40.81 -17.21
N VAL A 679 -10.97 40.53 -15.91
CA VAL A 679 -10.57 39.21 -15.41
C VAL A 679 -11.77 38.28 -15.54
N GLY A 680 -11.73 37.36 -16.50
CA GLY A 680 -12.71 36.29 -16.60
C GLY A 680 -12.75 35.50 -15.29
N LYS A 681 -13.95 35.29 -14.74
CA LYS A 681 -14.14 34.63 -13.44
C LYS A 681 -13.39 33.29 -13.39
N LEU A 682 -12.47 33.17 -12.44
CA LEU A 682 -11.87 31.89 -12.07
C LEU A 682 -12.96 30.96 -11.52
N PRO A 683 -12.82 29.63 -11.69
CA PRO A 683 -13.66 28.68 -10.97
C PRO A 683 -13.46 28.86 -9.45
N PRO A 684 -14.47 28.54 -8.62
CA PRO A 684 -14.36 28.68 -7.17
C PRO A 684 -13.19 27.83 -6.64
N ALA A 685 -12.43 28.39 -5.70
CA ALA A 685 -11.34 27.67 -5.05
C ALA A 685 -11.91 26.47 -4.28
N THR A 686 -11.30 25.29 -4.46
CA THR A 686 -11.60 24.11 -3.65
C THR A 686 -11.26 24.42 -2.18
N PRO A 687 -12.11 24.08 -1.20
CA PRO A 687 -11.76 24.28 0.21
C PRO A 687 -10.47 23.51 0.55
N PRO A 688 -9.62 24.05 1.45
CA PRO A 688 -8.36 23.42 1.82
C PRO A 688 -8.62 22.08 2.51
N ARG A 689 -7.90 21.03 2.09
CA ARG A 689 -8.03 19.68 2.64
C ARG A 689 -6.89 19.38 3.62
N ILE A 690 -7.27 18.94 4.82
CA ILE A 690 -6.37 18.30 5.78
C ILE A 690 -6.17 16.84 5.36
N LEU A 691 -4.94 16.35 5.40
CA LEU A 691 -4.59 14.97 5.05
C LEU A 691 -4.02 14.23 6.26
N GLY A 692 -4.45 12.97 6.43
CA GLY A 692 -3.73 11.98 7.23
C GLY A 692 -2.67 11.26 6.40
N THR A 693 -1.82 10.48 7.07
CA THR A 693 -0.68 9.79 6.43
C THR A 693 -1.16 8.72 5.45
N ALA A 694 -2.17 7.93 5.81
CA ALA A 694 -2.74 6.92 4.92
C ALA A 694 -3.46 7.55 3.71
N GLU A 695 -4.19 8.64 3.92
CA GLU A 695 -4.84 9.38 2.85
C GLU A 695 -3.85 10.08 1.92
N GLU A 696 -2.66 10.49 2.38
CA GLU A 696 -1.61 10.95 1.47
C GLU A 696 -1.10 9.81 0.59
N TRP A 697 -0.88 8.61 1.10
CA TRP A 697 -0.46 7.47 0.27
C TRP A 697 -1.53 7.14 -0.78
N ILE A 698 -2.81 7.30 -0.44
CA ILE A 698 -3.95 7.18 -1.36
C ILE A 698 -4.00 8.36 -2.36
N GLU A 699 -3.81 9.62 -1.93
CA GLU A 699 -3.89 10.80 -2.83
C GLU A 699 -2.67 10.96 -3.74
N ALA A 700 -1.46 10.67 -3.26
CA ALA A 700 -0.22 10.73 -4.04
C ALA A 700 -0.25 9.81 -5.26
N ASN A 701 -1.06 8.75 -5.19
CA ASN A 701 -1.18 7.71 -6.21
C ASN A 701 -2.56 7.67 -6.88
N GLY A 702 -3.61 8.15 -6.21
CA GLY A 702 -4.97 8.30 -6.72
C GLY A 702 -5.14 9.38 -7.78
N GLU A 703 -4.18 10.30 -7.92
CA GLU A 703 -4.05 11.12 -9.13
C GLU A 703 -3.72 10.27 -10.38
N GLY A 704 -3.36 8.99 -10.18
CA GLY A 704 -3.35 7.90 -11.16
C GLY A 704 -4.73 7.30 -11.50
N ALA A 705 -5.86 7.95 -11.20
CA ALA A 705 -7.19 7.50 -11.64
C ALA A 705 -7.45 7.79 -13.13
N LEU A 706 -8.26 6.95 -13.82
CA LEU A 706 -8.19 6.81 -15.29
C LEU A 706 -9.55 6.76 -16.04
N GLN A 707 -10.05 7.68 -16.88
CA GLN A 707 -9.77 9.11 -17.19
C GLN A 707 -8.83 9.51 -18.39
N SER A 708 -8.82 8.80 -19.54
CA SER A 708 -7.85 8.98 -20.68
C SER A 708 -8.26 9.86 -21.88
N SER A 709 -7.47 9.84 -22.97
CA SER A 709 -7.71 10.48 -24.29
C SER A 709 -7.79 9.40 -25.39
N PRO A 710 -8.52 9.61 -26.50
CA PRO A 710 -8.89 8.55 -27.44
C PRO A 710 -7.73 8.08 -28.34
N PRO A 711 -7.40 6.77 -28.36
CA PRO A 711 -6.50 6.16 -29.33
C PRO A 711 -7.18 5.89 -30.68
N ALA A 712 -6.41 5.37 -31.63
CA ALA A 712 -6.90 4.87 -32.92
C ALA A 712 -7.90 3.70 -32.76
N PRO A 713 -8.76 3.42 -33.77
CA PRO A 713 -9.85 2.46 -33.65
C PRO A 713 -9.40 1.07 -33.18
N GLY A 714 -10.12 0.51 -32.20
CA GLY A 714 -10.04 -0.92 -31.90
C GLY A 714 -10.50 -1.74 -33.11
N GLY A 715 -9.82 -2.86 -33.38
CA GLY A 715 -10.19 -3.75 -34.48
C GLY A 715 -11.64 -4.22 -34.39
N GLU A 716 -12.32 -4.32 -35.54
CA GLU A 716 -13.72 -4.74 -35.57
C GLU A 716 -13.85 -6.19 -35.04
N ALA A 717 -14.85 -6.42 -34.20
CA ALA A 717 -15.11 -7.75 -33.66
C ALA A 717 -15.77 -8.60 -34.74
N CYS A 718 -15.15 -9.73 -35.10
CA CYS A 718 -15.71 -10.69 -36.06
C CYS A 718 -16.33 -11.92 -35.39
N CYS A 719 -16.04 -12.15 -34.11
CA CYS A 719 -16.49 -13.31 -33.33
C CYS A 719 -17.02 -12.85 -31.96
N ARG A 720 -18.03 -13.56 -31.44
CA ARG A 720 -18.64 -13.36 -30.13
C ARG A 720 -18.90 -14.72 -29.48
N ILE A 721 -18.34 -14.95 -28.31
CA ILE A 721 -18.45 -16.22 -27.58
C ILE A 721 -19.16 -15.92 -26.26
N ARG A 722 -20.22 -16.67 -25.97
CA ARG A 722 -20.90 -16.66 -24.68
C ARG A 722 -20.24 -17.67 -23.76
N LEU A 723 -20.01 -17.26 -22.51
CA LEU A 723 -19.51 -18.10 -21.43
C LEU A 723 -20.62 -18.30 -20.40
N THR A 724 -20.80 -19.54 -19.95
CA THR A 724 -21.53 -19.88 -18.73
C THR A 724 -20.52 -20.20 -17.64
N TYR A 725 -20.53 -19.44 -16.54
CA TYR A 725 -19.54 -19.55 -15.47
C TYR A 725 -20.16 -19.63 -14.06
N VAL A 726 -19.43 -20.33 -13.21
CA VAL A 726 -19.69 -20.54 -11.79
C VAL A 726 -19.08 -19.40 -10.99
N LYS A 727 -19.78 -18.98 -9.92
CA LYS A 727 -19.31 -18.08 -8.87
C LYS A 727 -19.69 -18.67 -7.50
N LYS A 728 -18.73 -19.28 -6.81
CA LYS A 728 -18.94 -20.08 -5.59
C LYS A 728 -17.92 -19.80 -4.49
N ASP A 729 -18.16 -20.38 -3.32
CA ASP A 729 -17.22 -20.39 -2.20
C ASP A 729 -16.83 -18.95 -1.82
N ARG A 730 -15.56 -18.69 -1.53
CA ARG A 730 -15.04 -17.34 -1.26
C ARG A 730 -15.35 -16.34 -2.38
N ALA A 731 -15.48 -16.77 -3.64
CA ALA A 731 -15.74 -15.87 -4.75
C ALA A 731 -17.16 -15.25 -4.74
N ARG A 732 -18.12 -15.79 -3.98
CA ARG A 732 -19.48 -15.19 -3.85
C ARG A 732 -19.47 -13.78 -3.26
N PHE A 733 -18.41 -13.45 -2.51
CA PHE A 733 -18.15 -12.15 -1.90
C PHE A 733 -17.34 -11.18 -2.80
N ILE A 734 -17.07 -11.53 -4.06
CA ILE A 734 -16.48 -10.62 -5.06
C ILE A 734 -17.59 -9.73 -5.62
N GLY A 735 -17.39 -8.41 -5.63
CA GLY A 735 -18.32 -7.43 -6.21
C GLY A 735 -18.28 -7.42 -7.74
N SER A 736 -19.22 -6.71 -8.38
CA SER A 736 -19.33 -6.69 -9.85
C SER A 736 -18.20 -5.92 -10.55
N VAL A 737 -17.62 -4.93 -9.87
CA VAL A 737 -16.48 -4.15 -10.39
C VAL A 737 -15.20 -4.99 -10.32
N GLU A 738 -14.96 -5.62 -9.18
CA GLU A 738 -13.85 -6.55 -8.96
C GLU A 738 -13.92 -7.73 -9.93
N LEU A 739 -15.11 -8.32 -10.11
CA LEU A 739 -15.34 -9.41 -11.08
C LEU A 739 -15.01 -8.99 -12.52
N THR A 740 -15.39 -7.77 -12.92
CA THR A 740 -15.06 -7.21 -14.24
C THR A 740 -13.54 -7.09 -14.42
N ASN A 741 -12.84 -6.53 -13.43
CA ASN A 741 -11.39 -6.38 -13.44
C ASN A 741 -10.65 -7.74 -13.45
N ILE A 742 -11.16 -8.73 -12.69
CA ILE A 742 -10.63 -10.10 -12.68
C ILE A 742 -10.71 -10.73 -14.07
N PHE A 743 -11.87 -10.63 -14.74
CA PHE A 743 -12.04 -11.14 -16.10
C PHE A 743 -11.13 -10.40 -17.09
N TYR A 744 -11.02 -9.07 -17.03
CA TYR A 744 -10.11 -8.31 -17.91
C TYR A 744 -8.65 -8.74 -17.76
N ARG A 745 -8.16 -8.91 -16.52
CA ARG A 745 -6.79 -9.37 -16.27
C ARG A 745 -6.58 -10.82 -16.70
N ALA A 746 -7.52 -11.72 -16.36
CA ALA A 746 -7.46 -13.13 -16.76
C ALA A 746 -7.45 -13.29 -18.29
N LEU A 747 -8.24 -12.48 -19.00
CA LEU A 747 -8.28 -12.41 -20.46
C LEU A 747 -6.98 -11.89 -21.08
N ARG A 748 -6.31 -10.91 -20.43
CA ARG A 748 -4.98 -10.43 -20.85
C ARG A 748 -3.91 -11.51 -20.63
N ARG A 749 -3.89 -12.18 -19.47
CA ARG A 749 -2.99 -13.33 -19.19
C ARG A 749 -3.24 -14.54 -20.09
N ALA A 750 -4.46 -14.71 -20.59
CA ALA A 750 -4.82 -15.80 -21.48
C ALA A 750 -4.28 -15.61 -22.91
N GLU A 751 -3.75 -14.44 -23.28
CA GLU A 751 -3.25 -14.12 -24.62
C GLU A 751 -4.26 -14.52 -25.72
N LEU A 752 -5.48 -13.97 -25.62
CA LEU A 752 -6.57 -14.17 -26.57
C LEU A 752 -6.76 -12.91 -27.46
N PRO A 753 -7.16 -13.07 -28.75
CA PRO A 753 -7.30 -11.96 -29.70
C PRO A 753 -8.60 -11.18 -29.49
N ILE A 754 -8.70 -10.51 -28.35
CA ILE A 754 -9.92 -9.86 -27.85
C ILE A 754 -10.14 -8.51 -28.56
N ALA A 755 -11.39 -8.22 -28.91
CA ALA A 755 -11.80 -6.91 -29.37
C ALA A 755 -11.91 -5.94 -28.19
N PHE A 756 -11.57 -4.67 -28.40
CA PHE A 756 -11.59 -3.65 -27.35
C PHE A 756 -12.71 -2.62 -27.59
N THR A 757 -13.13 -1.92 -26.53
CA THR A 757 -14.07 -0.81 -26.64
C THR A 757 -13.49 0.35 -27.44
N GLN A 758 -14.34 1.09 -28.16
CA GLN A 758 -13.94 2.33 -28.82
C GLN A 758 -13.97 3.50 -27.83
N GLY A 759 -13.13 4.52 -28.07
CA GLY A 759 -13.09 5.75 -27.29
C GLY A 759 -11.85 5.86 -26.40
N HIS A 760 -11.96 6.64 -25.34
CA HIS A 760 -10.83 7.09 -24.51
C HIS A 760 -10.06 5.92 -23.89
N HIS A 761 -10.77 4.97 -23.28
CA HIS A 761 -10.20 3.75 -22.75
C HIS A 761 -10.66 2.54 -23.56
N PRO A 762 -9.77 1.91 -24.34
CA PRO A 762 -10.03 0.61 -24.92
C PRO A 762 -9.85 -0.46 -23.84
N LEU A 763 -10.95 -0.80 -23.16
CA LEU A 763 -11.06 -1.95 -22.26
C LEU A 763 -11.43 -3.21 -23.05
N PRO A 764 -11.15 -4.43 -22.56
CA PRO A 764 -11.60 -5.66 -23.20
C PRO A 764 -13.12 -5.65 -23.38
N ARG A 765 -13.61 -5.88 -24.60
CA ARG A 765 -15.04 -5.83 -24.92
C ARG A 765 -15.71 -7.10 -24.39
N VAL A 766 -16.18 -7.01 -23.16
CA VAL A 766 -16.98 -8.03 -22.45
C VAL A 766 -18.36 -7.43 -22.12
N SER A 767 -19.39 -8.26 -22.06
CA SER A 767 -20.72 -7.89 -21.57
C SER A 767 -21.20 -8.95 -20.59
N PHE A 768 -21.53 -8.57 -19.36
CA PHE A 768 -22.02 -9.49 -18.33
C PHE A 768 -23.55 -9.50 -18.26
N GLY A 769 -24.12 -10.59 -17.75
CA GLY A 769 -25.52 -10.64 -17.34
C GLY A 769 -25.83 -9.73 -16.13
N PRO A 770 -27.10 -9.62 -15.72
CA PRO A 770 -27.49 -8.89 -14.51
C PRO A 770 -26.73 -9.37 -13.28
N ALA A 771 -26.09 -8.45 -12.56
CA ALA A 771 -25.18 -8.79 -11.46
C ALA A 771 -25.87 -9.60 -10.35
N LEU A 772 -25.29 -10.78 -10.07
CA LEU A 772 -25.69 -11.62 -8.94
C LEU A 772 -25.59 -10.84 -7.61
N PRO A 773 -26.59 -10.90 -6.71
CA PRO A 773 -26.54 -10.18 -5.45
C PRO A 773 -25.38 -10.65 -4.55
N PHE A 774 -24.94 -9.76 -3.66
CA PHE A 774 -23.76 -9.98 -2.85
C PHE A 774 -23.87 -11.19 -1.90
N GLY A 775 -22.80 -12.00 -1.82
CA GLY A 775 -22.73 -13.17 -0.93
C GLY A 775 -23.49 -14.41 -1.41
N ILE A 776 -24.08 -14.36 -2.62
CA ILE A 776 -24.90 -15.44 -3.21
C ILE A 776 -24.06 -16.22 -4.21
N GLU A 777 -24.25 -17.53 -4.27
CA GLU A 777 -23.56 -18.42 -5.22
C GLU A 777 -24.31 -18.53 -6.55
N SER A 778 -23.62 -19.02 -7.58
CA SER A 778 -24.21 -19.30 -8.88
C SER A 778 -23.46 -20.38 -9.63
N HIS A 779 -24.20 -21.25 -10.33
CA HIS A 779 -23.65 -22.15 -11.34
C HIS A 779 -23.66 -21.55 -12.75
N CYS A 780 -24.41 -20.48 -12.98
CA CYS A 780 -24.89 -20.10 -14.30
C CYS A 780 -24.91 -18.58 -14.50
N GLU A 781 -23.80 -17.89 -14.21
CA GLU A 781 -23.59 -16.54 -14.70
C GLU A 781 -23.23 -16.54 -16.18
N LEU A 782 -23.62 -15.48 -16.89
CA LEU A 782 -23.36 -15.33 -18.32
C LEU A 782 -22.44 -14.13 -18.59
N ALA A 783 -21.49 -14.32 -19.51
CA ALA A 783 -20.65 -13.26 -20.06
C ALA A 783 -20.39 -13.47 -21.56
N ASP A 784 -20.63 -12.45 -22.37
CA ASP A 784 -20.34 -12.45 -23.81
C ASP A 784 -19.02 -11.71 -24.06
N ILE A 785 -18.05 -12.38 -24.69
CA ILE A 785 -16.73 -11.82 -25.03
C ILE A 785 -16.61 -11.70 -26.55
N TYR A 786 -16.04 -10.60 -27.02
CA TYR A 786 -15.89 -10.29 -28.44
C TYR A 786 -14.42 -10.38 -28.86
N PHE A 787 -14.16 -10.92 -30.06
CA PHE A 787 -12.81 -11.20 -30.56
C PHE A 787 -12.59 -10.61 -31.96
N THR A 788 -11.35 -10.20 -32.25
CA THR A 788 -10.90 -9.67 -33.56
C THR A 788 -10.56 -10.77 -34.57
N GLN A 789 -10.53 -12.02 -34.11
CA GLN A 789 -10.33 -13.22 -34.91
C GLN A 789 -11.39 -14.25 -34.53
N VAL A 790 -11.65 -15.23 -35.40
CA VAL A 790 -12.46 -16.41 -35.03
C VAL A 790 -11.62 -17.29 -34.11
N VAL A 791 -12.16 -17.63 -32.94
CA VAL A 791 -11.51 -18.47 -31.92
C VAL A 791 -12.44 -19.61 -31.57
N ASP A 792 -11.89 -20.81 -31.35
CA ASP A 792 -12.66 -21.94 -30.84
C ASP A 792 -13.09 -21.69 -29.37
N PRO A 793 -14.38 -21.84 -29.02
CA PRO A 793 -14.85 -21.67 -27.65
C PRO A 793 -14.10 -22.54 -26.62
N THR A 794 -13.78 -23.79 -26.95
CA THR A 794 -13.08 -24.72 -26.04
C THR A 794 -11.67 -24.24 -25.69
N ILE A 795 -11.00 -23.55 -26.63
CA ILE A 795 -9.70 -22.91 -26.40
C ILE A 795 -9.87 -21.72 -25.43
N VAL A 796 -10.92 -20.90 -25.61
CA VAL A 796 -11.23 -19.79 -24.71
C VAL A 796 -11.56 -20.30 -23.29
N GLN A 797 -12.41 -21.32 -23.16
CA GLN A 797 -12.73 -21.95 -21.88
C GLN A 797 -11.48 -22.53 -21.20
N THR A 798 -10.65 -23.27 -21.94
CA THR A 798 -9.42 -23.88 -21.40
C THR A 798 -8.43 -22.83 -20.93
N LYS A 799 -8.09 -21.85 -21.79
CA LYS A 799 -7.15 -20.77 -21.45
C LYS A 799 -7.68 -19.90 -20.30
N LEU A 800 -8.96 -19.54 -20.30
CA LEU A 800 -9.49 -18.64 -19.27
C LEU A 800 -9.62 -19.35 -17.90
N ASN A 801 -9.96 -20.64 -17.86
CA ASN A 801 -9.98 -21.41 -16.60
C ASN A 801 -8.60 -21.55 -15.94
N GLN A 802 -7.51 -21.56 -16.72
CA GLN A 802 -6.15 -21.50 -16.17
C GLN A 802 -5.81 -20.14 -15.55
N GLN A 803 -6.62 -19.10 -15.82
CA GLN A 803 -6.36 -17.72 -15.44
C GLN A 803 -7.38 -17.15 -14.44
N LEU A 804 -8.43 -17.89 -14.05
CA LEU A 804 -9.42 -17.41 -13.07
C LEU A 804 -9.00 -17.74 -11.62
N PRO A 805 -9.36 -16.89 -10.64
CA PRO A 805 -9.18 -17.18 -9.21
C PRO A 805 -10.12 -18.29 -8.72
N LEU A 806 -9.78 -18.92 -7.60
CA LEU A 806 -10.58 -20.01 -7.03
C LEU A 806 -12.01 -19.55 -6.70
N GLY A 807 -13.00 -20.40 -7.00
CA GLY A 807 -14.43 -20.08 -6.92
C GLY A 807 -15.02 -19.43 -8.18
N LEU A 808 -14.19 -19.06 -9.18
CA LEU A 808 -14.64 -18.69 -10.53
C LEU A 808 -14.20 -19.75 -11.56
N ARG A 809 -15.14 -20.28 -12.37
CA ARG A 809 -14.84 -21.26 -13.42
C ARG A 809 -15.84 -21.21 -14.57
N VAL A 810 -15.37 -21.16 -15.81
CA VAL A 810 -16.17 -21.35 -17.01
C VAL A 810 -16.53 -22.84 -17.14
N GLN A 811 -17.83 -23.15 -17.07
CA GLN A 811 -18.37 -24.50 -17.29
C GLN A 811 -18.64 -24.78 -18.77
N TYR A 812 -19.12 -23.78 -19.52
CA TYR A 812 -19.43 -23.93 -20.94
C TYR A 812 -19.07 -22.65 -21.70
N SER A 813 -18.77 -22.80 -22.97
CA SER A 813 -18.52 -21.70 -23.90
C SER A 813 -19.07 -22.04 -25.29
N GLU A 814 -19.81 -21.12 -25.89
CA GLU A 814 -20.50 -21.32 -27.17
C GLU A 814 -20.30 -20.12 -28.10
N LEU A 815 -20.22 -20.36 -29.41
CA LEU A 815 -20.24 -19.29 -30.41
C LEU A 815 -21.67 -18.77 -30.56
N VAL A 816 -21.88 -17.45 -30.50
CA VAL A 816 -23.21 -16.83 -30.65
C VAL A 816 -23.18 -15.73 -31.72
N GLU A 817 -24.34 -15.39 -32.27
CA GLU A 817 -24.45 -14.35 -33.28
C GLU A 817 -23.81 -13.03 -32.85
N LEU A 818 -22.83 -12.54 -33.63
CA LEU A 818 -22.10 -11.30 -33.39
C LEU A 818 -23.02 -10.09 -33.17
N ARG A 819 -24.17 -10.05 -33.86
CA ARG A 819 -25.19 -8.98 -33.77
C ARG A 819 -26.52 -9.43 -33.15
N GLY A 820 -26.59 -10.65 -32.61
CA GLY A 820 -27.77 -11.18 -31.91
C GLY A 820 -28.04 -10.47 -30.57
N PRO A 821 -29.15 -10.79 -29.87
CA PRO A 821 -29.61 -10.07 -28.68
C PRO A 821 -28.56 -9.97 -27.57
N SER A 822 -28.54 -8.84 -26.86
CA SER A 822 -27.68 -8.66 -25.68
C SER A 822 -28.14 -9.54 -24.50
N LEU A 823 -27.25 -9.85 -23.55
CA LEU A 823 -27.62 -10.66 -22.37
C LEU A 823 -28.80 -10.11 -21.59
N GLY A 824 -28.92 -8.78 -21.48
CA GLY A 824 -30.05 -8.12 -20.81
C GLY A 824 -31.41 -8.26 -21.54
N GLN A 825 -31.39 -8.60 -22.83
CA GLN A 825 -32.58 -8.91 -23.64
C GLN A 825 -32.81 -10.43 -23.76
N ALA A 826 -31.73 -11.21 -23.77
CA ALA A 826 -31.79 -12.66 -23.94
C ALA A 826 -32.24 -13.41 -22.68
N ILE A 827 -31.99 -12.87 -21.47
CA ILE A 827 -32.38 -13.50 -20.21
C ILE A 827 -33.87 -13.27 -19.92
N ALA A 828 -34.61 -14.35 -19.67
CA ALA A 828 -36.03 -14.35 -19.31
C ALA A 828 -36.29 -14.58 -17.81
N GLY A 829 -35.33 -15.13 -17.06
CA GLY A 829 -35.49 -15.41 -15.63
C GLY A 829 -34.34 -16.21 -15.02
N PHE A 830 -34.51 -16.55 -13.74
CA PHE A 830 -33.52 -17.24 -12.92
C PHE A 830 -34.20 -18.28 -12.03
N VAL A 831 -33.53 -19.40 -11.76
CA VAL A 831 -33.94 -20.38 -10.74
C VAL A 831 -32.94 -20.34 -9.60
N TYR A 832 -33.44 -20.22 -8.38
CA TYR A 832 -32.67 -20.22 -7.15
C TYR A 832 -32.96 -21.46 -6.31
N ALA A 833 -31.95 -21.95 -5.61
CA ALA A 833 -32.04 -22.92 -4.54
C ALA A 833 -31.53 -22.29 -3.23
N VAL A 834 -32.25 -22.49 -2.13
CA VAL A 834 -31.96 -21.92 -0.81
C VAL A 834 -31.96 -23.05 0.22
N LYS A 835 -30.85 -23.28 0.91
CA LYS A 835 -30.83 -24.24 2.02
C LYS A 835 -31.52 -23.61 3.23
N LEU A 836 -32.59 -24.22 3.72
CA LEU A 836 -33.35 -23.72 4.87
C LEU A 836 -32.95 -24.35 6.21
N ALA A 837 -31.85 -25.11 6.29
CA ALA A 837 -31.42 -25.79 7.52
C ALA A 837 -31.43 -24.90 8.80
N PRO A 838 -30.96 -23.63 8.79
CA PRO A 838 -31.07 -22.75 9.96
C PRO A 838 -32.52 -22.42 10.34
N VAL A 839 -33.39 -22.21 9.35
CA VAL A 839 -34.83 -21.88 9.54
C VAL A 839 -35.60 -23.11 10.01
N LEU A 840 -35.26 -24.29 9.50
CA LEU A 840 -35.85 -25.56 9.90
C LEU A 840 -35.46 -25.96 11.33
N ALA A 841 -34.25 -25.60 11.78
CA ALA A 841 -33.82 -25.75 13.16
C ALA A 841 -34.51 -24.77 14.13
N ASP A 842 -34.70 -23.50 13.72
CA ASP A 842 -35.35 -22.46 14.53
C ASP A 842 -36.89 -22.59 14.58
N ARG A 843 -37.52 -23.03 13.48
CA ARG A 843 -38.98 -22.93 13.27
C ARG A 843 -39.68 -24.21 12.85
N GLY A 844 -38.95 -25.27 12.53
CA GLY A 844 -39.49 -26.54 12.04
C GLY A 844 -40.04 -26.49 10.62
N ILE A 845 -40.22 -27.68 10.02
CA ILE A 845 -40.68 -27.82 8.63
C ILE A 845 -42.12 -27.35 8.43
N ALA A 846 -43.02 -27.61 9.37
CA ALA A 846 -44.43 -27.26 9.28
C ALA A 846 -44.67 -25.74 9.13
N PHE A 847 -43.83 -24.91 9.78
CA PHE A 847 -43.84 -23.46 9.61
C PHE A 847 -43.51 -23.08 8.16
N VAL A 848 -42.42 -23.63 7.60
CA VAL A 848 -42.02 -23.38 6.22
C VAL A 848 -43.12 -23.81 5.24
N GLU A 849 -43.68 -25.02 5.40
CA GLU A 849 -44.78 -25.52 4.56
C GLU A 849 -46.04 -24.66 4.65
N GLU A 850 -46.35 -24.09 5.82
CA GLU A 850 -47.44 -23.11 5.96
C GLU A 850 -47.13 -21.82 5.20
N ARG A 851 -45.94 -21.24 5.36
CA ARG A 851 -45.51 -20.04 4.63
C ARG A 851 -45.56 -20.23 3.11
N LEU A 852 -45.15 -21.39 2.60
CA LEU A 852 -45.20 -21.72 1.18
C LEU A 852 -46.65 -21.91 0.68
N ARG A 853 -47.52 -22.57 1.46
CA ARG A 853 -48.96 -22.67 1.14
C ARG A 853 -49.63 -21.29 1.10
N ASN A 854 -49.37 -20.45 2.09
CA ASN A 854 -49.92 -19.10 2.19
C ASN A 854 -49.47 -18.22 1.01
N PHE A 855 -48.20 -18.33 0.56
CA PHE A 855 -47.74 -17.65 -0.66
C PHE A 855 -48.46 -18.16 -1.92
N ARG A 856 -48.57 -19.48 -2.10
CA ARG A 856 -49.24 -20.10 -3.26
C ARG A 856 -50.71 -19.68 -3.35
N ALA A 857 -51.41 -19.60 -2.22
CA ALA A 857 -52.81 -19.20 -2.10
C ALA A 857 -53.06 -17.68 -2.20
N SER A 858 -52.01 -16.85 -2.08
CA SER A 858 -52.15 -15.39 -2.20
C SER A 858 -52.31 -14.96 -3.66
N GLU A 859 -53.29 -14.10 -3.96
CA GLU A 859 -53.42 -13.46 -5.29
C GLU A 859 -52.34 -12.40 -5.54
N VAL A 860 -51.98 -11.66 -4.49
CA VAL A 860 -50.99 -10.57 -4.50
C VAL A 860 -50.07 -10.76 -3.30
N PHE A 861 -48.76 -10.65 -3.49
CA PHE A 861 -47.78 -10.73 -2.40
C PHE A 861 -46.82 -9.53 -2.46
N PRO A 862 -47.15 -8.42 -1.77
CA PRO A 862 -46.39 -7.17 -1.90
C PRO A 862 -45.09 -7.22 -1.10
N ILE A 863 -43.96 -6.98 -1.78
CA ILE A 863 -42.66 -6.68 -1.16
C ILE A 863 -42.27 -5.22 -1.43
N PRO A 864 -41.41 -4.58 -0.60
CA PRO A 864 -40.99 -3.20 -0.84
C PRO A 864 -40.23 -3.00 -2.16
N LYS A 865 -40.44 -1.87 -2.84
CA LYS A 865 -39.54 -1.40 -3.92
C LYS A 865 -38.26 -0.82 -3.31
N ALA A 866 -37.12 -1.18 -3.88
CA ALA A 866 -35.84 -0.56 -3.57
C ALA A 866 -35.54 0.59 -4.57
N SER A 867 -35.81 1.83 -4.18
CA SER A 867 -35.25 3.03 -4.83
C SER A 867 -35.11 4.19 -3.82
N GLY A 868 -34.06 4.98 -3.94
CA GLY A 868 -33.79 6.09 -3.00
C GLY A 868 -34.76 7.29 -3.12
N ASN A 869 -35.66 7.30 -4.10
CA ASN A 869 -36.54 8.44 -4.41
C ASN A 869 -38.05 8.09 -4.38
N GLY A 870 -38.46 7.01 -3.70
CA GLY A 870 -39.89 6.76 -3.50
C GLY A 870 -40.25 5.44 -2.84
N SER A 871 -41.25 5.49 -1.95
CA SER A 871 -41.94 4.31 -1.41
C SER A 871 -42.88 3.68 -2.44
N GLY A 872 -42.92 2.35 -2.46
CA GLY A 872 -43.78 1.59 -3.35
C GLY A 872 -43.57 0.09 -3.15
N THR A 873 -44.31 -0.73 -3.89
CA THR A 873 -44.25 -2.20 -3.77
C THR A 873 -44.06 -2.89 -5.12
N VAL A 874 -43.57 -4.12 -5.06
CA VAL A 874 -43.53 -5.10 -6.16
C VAL A 874 -44.38 -6.29 -5.73
N ASP A 875 -45.25 -6.77 -6.63
CA ASP A 875 -46.02 -7.98 -6.38
C ASP A 875 -45.22 -9.22 -6.79
N ALA A 876 -44.78 -10.00 -5.81
CA ALA A 876 -43.97 -11.19 -6.03
C ALA A 876 -44.73 -12.30 -6.78
N ARG A 877 -46.08 -12.35 -6.72
CA ARG A 877 -46.87 -13.37 -7.43
C ARG A 877 -46.79 -13.22 -8.95
N LYS A 878 -46.50 -12.02 -9.44
CA LYS A 878 -46.30 -11.74 -10.88
C LYS A 878 -44.89 -12.08 -11.37
N ILE A 879 -43.96 -12.38 -10.48
CA ILE A 879 -42.54 -12.65 -10.80
C ILE A 879 -42.15 -14.10 -10.50
N VAL A 880 -42.57 -14.64 -9.35
CA VAL A 880 -42.25 -16.02 -8.92
C VAL A 880 -43.27 -16.99 -9.49
N SER A 881 -42.86 -17.79 -10.49
CA SER A 881 -43.75 -18.70 -11.23
C SER A 881 -43.71 -20.17 -10.81
N ALA A 882 -42.69 -20.58 -10.04
CA ALA A 882 -42.59 -21.88 -9.38
C ALA A 882 -41.91 -21.70 -8.02
N LEU A 883 -42.25 -22.50 -7.01
CA LEU A 883 -41.81 -22.35 -5.62
C LEU A 883 -42.11 -23.65 -4.86
N ASP A 884 -41.08 -24.43 -4.55
CA ASP A 884 -41.18 -25.82 -4.07
C ASP A 884 -40.10 -26.14 -3.02
N LEU A 885 -40.35 -27.13 -2.15
CA LEU A 885 -39.45 -27.53 -1.07
C LEU A 885 -39.08 -29.00 -1.24
N THR A 886 -37.77 -29.32 -1.25
CA THR A 886 -37.30 -30.71 -1.27
C THR A 886 -37.39 -31.35 0.12
N THR A 887 -37.38 -32.68 0.16
CA THR A 887 -37.27 -33.49 1.40
C THR A 887 -36.09 -33.05 2.29
N ASP A 888 -35.02 -32.59 1.66
CA ASP A 888 -33.75 -32.28 2.30
C ASP A 888 -33.69 -30.81 2.77
N GLY A 889 -34.83 -30.11 2.77
CA GLY A 889 -34.96 -28.74 3.27
C GLY A 889 -34.42 -27.66 2.34
N VAL A 890 -34.33 -27.93 1.03
CA VAL A 890 -33.92 -26.94 0.03
C VAL A 890 -35.15 -26.36 -0.66
N LEU A 891 -35.33 -25.04 -0.51
CA LEU A 891 -36.37 -24.27 -1.19
C LEU A 891 -35.89 -23.88 -2.58
N THR A 892 -36.56 -24.37 -3.63
CA THR A 892 -36.30 -24.01 -5.03
C THR A 892 -37.38 -23.08 -5.56
N PHE A 893 -37.01 -22.06 -6.34
CA PHE A 893 -38.01 -21.18 -6.96
C PHE A 893 -37.52 -20.51 -8.25
N ALA A 894 -38.46 -20.27 -9.18
CA ALA A 894 -38.20 -19.62 -10.45
C ALA A 894 -38.75 -18.19 -10.46
N ALA A 895 -37.87 -17.20 -10.69
CA ALA A 895 -38.19 -15.78 -10.76
C ALA A 895 -37.95 -15.23 -12.17
N ARG A 896 -38.99 -14.69 -12.80
CA ARG A 896 -38.94 -14.09 -14.13
C ARG A 896 -38.19 -12.74 -14.12
N MET A 897 -37.68 -12.33 -15.27
CA MET A 897 -37.22 -10.96 -15.50
C MET A 897 -38.28 -10.19 -16.28
N THR A 898 -38.57 -8.96 -15.86
CA THR A 898 -39.59 -8.09 -16.45
C THR A 898 -38.97 -6.75 -16.87
N ALA A 899 -39.72 -5.92 -17.59
CA ALA A 899 -39.30 -4.55 -17.90
C ALA A 899 -39.05 -3.67 -16.64
N ALA A 900 -39.58 -4.07 -15.47
CA ALA A 900 -39.32 -3.43 -14.18
C ALA A 900 -38.19 -4.12 -13.37
N GLY A 901 -37.44 -5.05 -13.98
CA GLY A 901 -36.43 -5.89 -13.35
C GLY A 901 -36.95 -7.25 -12.87
N THR A 902 -36.22 -7.88 -11.95
CA THR A 902 -36.60 -9.13 -11.28
C THR A 902 -36.72 -8.91 -9.76
N ILE A 903 -37.09 -9.97 -9.03
CA ILE A 903 -37.34 -9.91 -7.59
C ILE A 903 -36.07 -9.65 -6.77
N LYS A 904 -36.16 -8.83 -5.73
CA LYS A 904 -35.08 -8.63 -4.75
C LYS A 904 -35.05 -9.81 -3.78
N LEU A 905 -34.28 -10.83 -4.15
CA LEU A 905 -34.14 -12.13 -3.49
C LEU A 905 -34.13 -12.10 -1.94
N ARG A 906 -33.31 -11.26 -1.30
CA ARG A 906 -33.31 -11.15 0.18
C ARG A 906 -34.65 -10.63 0.74
N GLN A 907 -35.20 -9.55 0.18
CA GLN A 907 -36.50 -8.99 0.58
C GLN A 907 -37.65 -9.97 0.37
N PHE A 908 -37.58 -10.79 -0.67
CA PHE A 908 -38.53 -11.89 -0.89
C PHE A 908 -38.41 -12.97 0.19
N LEU A 909 -37.21 -13.44 0.52
CA LEU A 909 -37.02 -14.45 1.58
C LEU A 909 -37.41 -13.93 2.97
N GLN A 910 -37.11 -12.66 3.29
CA GLN A 910 -37.56 -11.99 4.53
C GLN A 910 -39.10 -12.02 4.64
N ALA A 911 -39.82 -11.58 3.59
CA ALA A 911 -41.28 -11.54 3.58
C ALA A 911 -41.92 -12.94 3.52
N LEU A 912 -41.36 -13.85 2.72
CA LEU A 912 -41.85 -15.22 2.57
C LEU A 912 -41.77 -15.98 3.89
N LEU A 913 -40.60 -15.97 4.54
CA LEU A 913 -40.31 -16.80 5.72
C LEU A 913 -40.42 -16.05 7.06
N CYS A 914 -40.82 -14.77 7.05
CA CYS A 914 -40.88 -13.89 8.23
C CYS A 914 -39.55 -13.82 9.01
N LEU A 915 -38.45 -13.68 8.26
CA LEU A 915 -37.07 -13.63 8.78
C LEU A 915 -36.56 -12.19 8.92
N THR A 916 -35.70 -11.96 9.90
CA THR A 916 -34.95 -10.69 10.03
C THR A 916 -33.93 -10.54 8.89
N GLU A 917 -33.31 -9.36 8.77
CA GLU A 917 -32.21 -9.16 7.83
C GLU A 917 -31.03 -10.09 8.14
N ASP A 918 -30.59 -10.16 9.40
CA ASP A 918 -29.53 -11.09 9.84
C ASP A 918 -29.82 -12.56 9.53
N GLN A 919 -31.05 -13.02 9.76
CA GLN A 919 -31.43 -14.41 9.45
C GLN A 919 -31.37 -14.71 7.95
N VAL A 920 -31.55 -13.70 7.07
CA VAL A 920 -31.45 -13.87 5.61
C VAL A 920 -30.03 -13.60 5.08
N LEU A 921 -29.20 -12.84 5.80
CA LEU A 921 -27.79 -12.64 5.48
C LEU A 921 -26.99 -13.95 5.53
N VAL A 922 -27.37 -14.88 6.43
CA VAL A 922 -26.68 -16.17 6.64
C VAL A 922 -27.28 -17.36 5.86
N LEU A 923 -28.30 -17.15 5.03
CA LEU A 923 -28.85 -18.23 4.20
C LEU A 923 -27.91 -18.56 3.03
N GLU A 924 -27.57 -19.84 2.89
CA GLU A 924 -26.92 -20.35 1.69
C GLU A 924 -27.91 -20.35 0.51
N VAL A 925 -27.75 -19.35 -0.37
CA VAL A 925 -28.50 -19.23 -1.62
C VAL A 925 -27.58 -19.45 -2.81
N CYS A 926 -28.02 -20.25 -3.77
CA CYS A 926 -27.36 -20.44 -5.07
C CYS A 926 -28.34 -20.21 -6.22
N LYS A 927 -27.94 -19.45 -7.25
CA LYS A 927 -28.61 -19.49 -8.55
C LYS A 927 -28.19 -20.75 -9.28
N VAL A 928 -29.16 -21.60 -9.64
CA VAL A 928 -28.90 -22.92 -10.24
C VAL A 928 -29.18 -22.94 -11.75
N HIS A 929 -30.01 -22.03 -12.26
CA HIS A 929 -30.25 -21.89 -13.70
C HIS A 929 -30.56 -20.43 -14.08
N THR A 930 -30.22 -20.05 -15.32
CA THR A 930 -30.57 -18.76 -15.95
C THR A 930 -31.30 -19.05 -17.25
N THR A 931 -32.59 -18.76 -17.28
CA THR A 931 -33.49 -19.05 -18.41
C THR A 931 -33.31 -17.99 -19.50
N LEU A 932 -33.19 -18.43 -20.75
CA LEU A 932 -33.16 -17.54 -21.92
C LEU A 932 -34.54 -17.46 -22.60
N ALA A 933 -34.84 -16.33 -23.23
CA ALA A 933 -36.13 -16.03 -23.86
C ALA A 933 -36.37 -16.83 -25.15
N ASN A 934 -35.32 -17.02 -25.94
CA ASN A 934 -35.28 -17.89 -27.11
C ASN A 934 -34.15 -18.92 -26.91
N PRO A 935 -34.44 -20.18 -26.58
CA PRO A 935 -33.46 -21.25 -26.75
C PRO A 935 -33.34 -21.57 -28.25
N GLU A 936 -32.14 -21.47 -28.82
CA GLU A 936 -31.86 -22.16 -30.09
C GLU A 936 -31.84 -23.68 -29.85
N PRO A 937 -32.26 -24.51 -30.82
CA PRO A 937 -32.36 -25.95 -30.67
C PRO A 937 -31.00 -26.66 -30.78
N ALA A 938 -30.07 -26.32 -29.87
CA ALA A 938 -28.83 -27.06 -29.69
C ALA A 938 -29.12 -28.41 -29.02
N GLY A 939 -28.99 -29.49 -29.78
CA GLY A 939 -29.37 -30.84 -29.33
C GLY A 939 -28.41 -31.46 -28.32
N ASN A 940 -28.62 -31.17 -27.03
CA ASN A 940 -28.38 -32.07 -25.89
C ASN A 940 -28.95 -31.43 -24.62
N GLU A 941 -29.96 -32.05 -24.00
CA GLU A 941 -30.37 -31.66 -22.64
C GLU A 941 -29.27 -32.08 -21.64
N PRO A 942 -28.72 -31.17 -20.83
CA PRO A 942 -27.76 -31.55 -19.80
C PRO A 942 -28.49 -32.33 -18.70
N GLN A 943 -28.23 -33.62 -18.61
CA GLN A 943 -28.73 -34.45 -17.51
C GLN A 943 -28.19 -33.93 -16.19
N PHE A 944 -29.09 -33.50 -15.30
CA PHE A 944 -28.75 -33.12 -13.94
C PHE A 944 -28.58 -34.38 -13.08
N GLU A 945 -27.38 -34.60 -12.55
CA GLU A 945 -27.23 -35.43 -11.35
C GLU A 945 -27.90 -34.72 -10.15
N PRO A 946 -28.67 -35.42 -9.30
CA PRO A 946 -29.16 -34.86 -8.05
C PRO A 946 -28.02 -34.45 -7.11
N LEU A 947 -28.29 -33.51 -6.21
CA LEU A 947 -27.36 -33.10 -5.16
C LEU A 947 -27.19 -34.20 -4.08
N GLY A 948 -26.41 -35.24 -4.38
CA GLY A 948 -26.11 -36.34 -3.48
C GLY A 948 -24.64 -36.78 -3.57
N SER A 949 -24.03 -37.06 -2.42
CA SER A 949 -22.70 -37.68 -2.27
C SER A 949 -21.58 -37.18 -3.18
N ALA A 950 -21.00 -36.02 -2.85
CA ALA A 950 -19.59 -35.77 -3.15
C ALA A 950 -18.71 -36.60 -2.20
N GLU A 951 -17.69 -37.27 -2.73
CA GLU A 951 -16.83 -38.20 -1.96
C GLU A 951 -15.82 -37.48 -1.05
N ARG A 952 -15.22 -38.24 -0.12
CA ARG A 952 -14.11 -37.79 0.74
C ARG A 952 -12.75 -38.12 0.11
N THR A 953 -12.12 -37.15 -0.52
CA THR A 953 -10.65 -37.06 -0.70
C THR A 953 -10.25 -35.59 -0.72
#